data_AF-A0AAD1WVD7-F1
#
_entry.id   AF-A0AAD1WVD7-F1
#
_cell.length_a   1.000
_cell.length_b   1.000
_cell.length_c   1.000
_cell.angle_alpha   90.00
_cell.angle_beta   90.00
_cell.angle_gamma   90.00
#
_symmetry.space_group_name_H-M   'P 1'
#
loop_
_entity.id
_entity.type
_entity.pdbx_description
1 polymer ?
#
loop_
_entity_poly.entity_id
_entity_poly.type
_entity_poly.pdbx_seq_one_letter_code
_entity_poly.pdbx_strand_id
1 'polypeptide(L)'
;MEFINQKQRDSRLNEILFPPLKRDQVRQLIEKYESNQQFLERDQMSMEGFSRFLGGDENSIVPPEALDLSDDMTQPLTSYFINSSHNTYLTAGQLTGNSSVEMYRQVLLTGCRCIELDCWKGRPQEEEPFITHGFTMTTEIPFKEVIEAIAESAFKTSHFPVILSFENHVDSAKQQAKMAEYCRTIFGDALLTEPLEKYPLQPGFSLPSPQELMGKILVKNKKRHRVGVKGPEGSVKRRVSEQPSNTYSDSSSVSDSPAVGTLVSDMADLSLSLSNGDEKIEEKLPKYIEPRKSIDREAYSEEEEDEECTDPKKSDEGTASSEVNATEEMSNLVNYVEPVKFKSFDVANKRNKYYEMSSFVETKALEQLTKSPMEFVEYNKKQLSRIYPKGTRVDSSNYMPQLFWNAGCQMVALNFQTQDLPMQLNMGIFEYNRRSGYLLKPEFMRRTDKPFDPFTENIVDGIVANTVKIKIISGQFLSDKRVGIYVEVDMFGLPVDTKRKFRTKTSQGNSFNPVWDEEPFIFHKVVLPTLASLRIAAFEEGGKFVGHRILPVSVIRPGYHYICLRNESNQPLCLPALLVYTEANDYIPDDHQDYAFALTNPIKHISLDQRAKQLMALIGDSEQANNGEKTSGIQKQETPSMSPQVIAGNRKVSTTPVASPGMIGVHRDDLIASILTDVHAPSLEELKLQKSFVKLLCRQYRELRQLHRKHQRKVSTLCKEQSTRITQLQSIRKKKSIVRTIKGGQDFNSEQEEEQQRKLLEVQTDQQRRLLELRESQHEQERKIKHTHQLQSVQKLQEVARVCHSAQLKKLKEINEKEKKELQKMLDRKRHNSITEAKSRERQKKDVELTEINRRHINESVNSIRRLEEAQKRRLEKLLTAHQETLQRIKDEEPKLLAQLDEECQAEFRQLPQEVRRYLQDEGGWGGSVSGTPSSTRSTPSSITLNWGSEYGEGDHVQTPEDSSDEATRL
;
A
#
# COMPACT_ATOMS: atom_id res chain seq x y z
N MET A 1 -12.51 -32.94 25.25
CA MET A 1 -13.60 -31.95 25.28
C MET A 1 -13.09 -30.55 25.60
N GLU A 2 -12.72 -30.25 26.84
CA GLU A 2 -12.41 -28.87 27.29
C GLU A 2 -11.37 -28.18 26.42
N PHE A 3 -10.28 -28.87 26.05
CA PHE A 3 -9.30 -28.39 25.07
C PHE A 3 -9.94 -27.83 23.79
N ILE A 4 -10.88 -28.54 23.16
CA ILE A 4 -11.54 -28.07 21.94
C ILE A 4 -12.41 -26.83 22.26
N ASN A 5 -13.26 -26.93 23.28
CA ASN A 5 -14.25 -25.89 23.60
C ASN A 5 -13.65 -24.62 24.25
N GLN A 6 -12.40 -24.67 24.75
CA GLN A 6 -11.73 -23.55 25.44
C GLN A 6 -10.42 -23.08 24.79
N LYS A 7 -9.77 -23.89 23.94
CA LYS A 7 -8.51 -23.55 23.26
C LYS A 7 -8.58 -23.55 21.74
N GLN A 8 -9.36 -24.46 21.14
CA GLN A 8 -9.55 -24.53 19.68
C GLN A 8 -10.84 -23.80 19.20
N ARG A 9 -11.59 -23.20 20.14
CA ARG A 9 -12.84 -22.47 19.86
C ARG A 9 -12.55 -20.98 19.69
N ASP A 10 -13.06 -20.42 18.60
CA ASP A 10 -13.15 -18.98 18.42
C ASP A 10 -14.16 -18.35 19.39
N SER A 11 -13.66 -17.45 20.25
CA SER A 11 -14.44 -16.75 21.28
C SER A 11 -15.41 -15.72 20.68
N ARG A 12 -15.15 -15.25 19.46
CA ARG A 12 -15.98 -14.29 18.72
C ARG A 12 -17.22 -14.93 18.10
N LEU A 13 -17.25 -16.26 17.98
CA LEU A 13 -18.36 -17.01 17.40
C LEU A 13 -19.47 -17.25 18.43
N ASN A 14 -20.67 -16.76 18.10
CA ASN A 14 -21.88 -16.92 18.89
C ASN A 14 -22.18 -18.39 19.24
N GLU A 15 -22.43 -18.67 20.52
CA GLU A 15 -22.62 -20.05 21.04
C GLU A 15 -23.92 -20.74 20.61
N ILE A 16 -24.91 -20.00 20.08
CA ILE A 16 -26.16 -20.56 19.58
C ILE A 16 -26.00 -20.97 18.10
N LEU A 17 -25.36 -20.11 17.29
CA LEU A 17 -25.09 -20.38 15.88
C LEU A 17 -23.99 -21.44 15.69
N PHE A 18 -22.96 -21.39 16.53
CA PHE A 18 -21.82 -22.31 16.52
C PHE A 18 -21.70 -22.97 17.90
N PRO A 19 -22.50 -24.01 18.22
CA PRO A 19 -22.52 -24.61 19.54
C PRO A 19 -21.19 -25.31 19.90
N PRO A 20 -20.79 -25.32 21.19
CA PRO A 20 -19.64 -26.10 21.66
C PRO A 20 -19.89 -27.60 21.53
N LEU A 21 -18.82 -28.38 21.30
CA LEU A 21 -18.93 -29.82 21.04
C LEU A 21 -19.44 -30.57 22.28
N LYS A 22 -20.43 -31.44 22.06
CA LYS A 22 -21.03 -32.35 23.05
C LYS A 22 -20.19 -33.62 23.22
N ARG A 23 -20.47 -34.43 24.26
CA ARG A 23 -19.68 -35.64 24.56
C ARG A 23 -19.68 -36.63 23.41
N ASP A 24 -20.81 -36.80 22.75
CA ASP A 24 -21.00 -37.77 21.67
C ASP A 24 -20.21 -37.37 20.41
N GLN A 25 -20.11 -36.07 20.13
CA GLN A 25 -19.28 -35.53 19.04
C GLN A 25 -17.78 -35.66 19.36
N VAL A 26 -17.38 -35.46 20.62
CA VAL A 26 -16.00 -35.70 21.06
C VAL A 26 -15.66 -37.19 21.00
N ARG A 27 -16.61 -38.08 21.28
CA ARG A 27 -16.47 -39.54 21.11
C ARG A 27 -16.22 -39.89 19.64
N GLN A 28 -17.00 -39.34 18.71
CA GLN A 28 -16.82 -39.53 17.27
C GLN A 28 -15.43 -39.07 16.79
N LEU A 29 -14.86 -38.00 17.36
CA LEU A 29 -13.48 -37.58 17.07
C LEU A 29 -12.44 -38.58 17.61
N ILE A 30 -12.66 -39.18 18.79
CA ILE A 30 -11.80 -40.25 19.30
C ILE A 30 -11.88 -41.47 18.37
N GLU A 31 -13.09 -41.88 17.99
CA GLU A 31 -13.35 -43.01 17.07
C GLU A 31 -12.78 -42.77 15.66
N LYS A 32 -12.66 -41.52 15.20
CA LYS A 32 -12.03 -41.15 13.92
C LYS A 32 -10.49 -41.20 13.97
N TYR A 33 -9.87 -40.79 15.07
CA TYR A 33 -8.42 -40.53 15.13
C TYR A 33 -7.61 -41.55 15.95
N GLU A 34 -8.21 -42.24 16.91
CA GLU A 34 -7.52 -43.25 17.70
C GLU A 34 -7.50 -44.61 16.99
N SER A 35 -6.34 -45.26 16.96
CA SER A 35 -6.17 -46.60 16.38
C SER A 35 -5.99 -47.70 17.44
N ASN A 36 -5.66 -47.35 18.67
CA ASN A 36 -5.59 -48.29 19.78
C ASN A 36 -7.00 -48.56 20.33
N GLN A 37 -7.57 -49.70 19.95
CA GLN A 37 -8.90 -50.12 20.36
C GLN A 37 -9.10 -50.12 21.89
N GLN A 38 -8.07 -50.43 22.69
CA GLN A 38 -8.16 -50.40 24.16
C GLN A 38 -8.32 -48.97 24.72
N PHE A 39 -7.87 -47.95 24.01
CA PHE A 39 -8.06 -46.55 24.39
C PHE A 39 -9.44 -46.06 23.92
N LEU A 40 -9.84 -46.41 22.70
CA LEU A 40 -11.16 -46.12 22.12
C LEU A 40 -12.30 -46.72 22.98
N GLU A 41 -12.16 -47.96 23.44
CA GLU A 41 -13.09 -48.63 24.38
C GLU A 41 -13.24 -47.92 25.74
N ARG A 42 -12.34 -46.98 26.07
CA ARG A 42 -12.31 -46.22 27.33
C ARG A 42 -12.60 -44.73 27.16
N ASP A 43 -12.98 -44.29 25.95
CA ASP A 43 -13.11 -42.89 25.56
C ASP A 43 -11.82 -42.07 25.79
N GLN A 44 -10.67 -42.71 25.54
CA GLN A 44 -9.34 -42.14 25.68
C GLN A 44 -8.68 -41.93 24.30
N MET A 45 -7.85 -40.88 24.20
CA MET A 45 -7.04 -40.58 23.02
C MET A 45 -5.56 -40.57 23.41
N SER A 46 -4.74 -41.25 22.63
CA SER A 46 -3.29 -41.31 22.78
C SER A 46 -2.60 -40.06 22.22
N MET A 47 -1.30 -39.91 22.49
CA MET A 47 -0.48 -38.87 21.87
C MET A 47 -0.46 -38.97 20.33
N GLU A 48 -0.53 -40.18 19.77
CA GLU A 48 -0.55 -40.38 18.32
C GLU A 48 -1.92 -39.99 17.74
N GLY A 49 -3.02 -40.47 18.34
CA GLY A 49 -4.38 -40.05 17.97
C GLY A 49 -4.57 -38.53 18.05
N PHE A 50 -4.02 -37.89 19.09
CA PHE A 50 -4.03 -36.43 19.22
C PHE A 50 -3.19 -35.72 18.17
N SER A 51 -2.04 -36.29 17.78
CA SER A 51 -1.21 -35.76 16.69
C SER A 51 -1.93 -35.82 15.34
N ARG A 52 -2.69 -36.91 15.09
CA ARG A 52 -3.56 -37.03 13.89
C ARG A 52 -4.73 -36.06 13.93
N PHE A 53 -5.35 -35.83 15.11
CA PHE A 53 -6.40 -34.82 15.28
C PHE A 53 -5.89 -33.40 14.98
N LEU A 54 -4.69 -33.02 15.47
CA LEU A 54 -4.14 -31.68 15.23
C LEU A 54 -3.93 -31.37 13.74
N GLY A 55 -3.56 -32.39 12.94
CA GLY A 55 -3.42 -32.31 11.48
C GLY A 55 -4.67 -32.71 10.70
N GLY A 56 -5.82 -32.91 11.37
CA GLY A 56 -7.07 -33.33 10.76
C GLY A 56 -7.94 -32.17 10.26
N ASP A 57 -8.86 -32.47 9.34
CA ASP A 57 -9.72 -31.49 8.65
C ASP A 57 -10.53 -30.62 9.65
N GLU A 58 -11.09 -31.24 10.68
CA GLU A 58 -11.84 -30.58 11.75
C GLU A 58 -11.00 -29.53 12.50
N ASN A 59 -9.68 -29.71 12.53
CA ASN A 59 -8.73 -28.78 13.17
C ASN A 59 -8.01 -27.83 12.18
N SER A 60 -8.53 -27.68 10.95
CA SER A 60 -8.06 -26.64 10.01
C SER A 60 -8.11 -25.24 10.65
N ILE A 61 -7.06 -24.43 10.42
CA ILE A 61 -6.95 -23.03 10.88
C ILE A 61 -7.96 -22.08 10.21
N VAL A 62 -8.45 -22.45 9.02
CA VAL A 62 -9.51 -21.74 8.30
C VAL A 62 -10.77 -22.62 8.28
N PRO A 63 -11.96 -22.12 8.66
CA PRO A 63 -13.21 -22.83 8.48
C PRO A 63 -13.50 -23.07 6.99
N PRO A 64 -13.87 -24.28 6.54
CA PRO A 64 -14.23 -24.56 5.15
C PRO A 64 -15.27 -23.58 4.59
N GLU A 65 -16.18 -23.11 5.44
CA GLU A 65 -17.26 -22.16 5.14
C GLU A 65 -16.74 -20.79 4.67
N ALA A 66 -15.53 -20.39 5.07
CA ALA A 66 -14.87 -19.15 4.61
C ALA A 66 -14.13 -19.32 3.26
N LEU A 67 -13.93 -20.56 2.81
CA LEU A 67 -13.34 -20.86 1.51
C LEU A 67 -14.41 -21.08 0.42
N ASP A 68 -15.64 -21.42 0.78
CA ASP A 68 -16.77 -21.49 -0.15
C ASP A 68 -17.38 -20.09 -0.44
N LEU A 69 -18.42 -20.04 -1.27
CA LEU A 69 -19.07 -18.82 -1.74
C LEU A 69 -20.07 -18.31 -0.69
N SER A 70 -19.56 -17.62 0.34
CA SER A 70 -20.31 -17.18 1.51
C SER A 70 -20.56 -15.67 1.61
N ASP A 71 -19.97 -14.84 0.74
CA ASP A 71 -20.33 -13.41 0.66
C ASP A 71 -21.72 -13.20 0.04
N ASP A 72 -22.42 -12.14 0.46
CA ASP A 72 -23.62 -11.67 -0.23
C ASP A 72 -23.24 -11.10 -1.61
N MET A 73 -23.60 -11.82 -2.67
CA MET A 73 -23.36 -11.47 -4.08
C MET A 73 -24.45 -10.59 -4.71
N THR A 74 -25.43 -10.11 -3.92
CA THR A 74 -26.58 -9.30 -4.38
C THR A 74 -26.44 -7.80 -4.15
N GLN A 75 -25.36 -7.34 -3.51
CA GLN A 75 -25.05 -5.91 -3.35
C GLN A 75 -24.64 -5.29 -4.71
N PRO A 76 -24.73 -3.96 -4.90
CA PRO A 76 -24.26 -3.29 -6.12
C PRO A 76 -22.79 -3.54 -6.40
N LEU A 77 -22.37 -3.62 -7.67
CA LEU A 77 -20.98 -3.91 -8.09
C LEU A 77 -19.90 -3.03 -7.44
N THR A 78 -20.23 -1.81 -7.00
CA THR A 78 -19.33 -0.90 -6.26
C THR A 78 -18.98 -1.38 -4.85
N SER A 79 -19.71 -2.37 -4.32
CA SER A 79 -19.61 -2.91 -2.97
C SER A 79 -18.50 -3.94 -2.77
N TYR A 80 -17.77 -4.33 -3.82
CA TYR A 80 -16.80 -5.42 -3.78
C TYR A 80 -15.38 -4.93 -4.11
N PHE A 81 -14.38 -5.60 -3.56
CA PHE A 81 -13.04 -5.64 -4.16
C PHE A 81 -13.06 -6.64 -5.33
N ILE A 82 -12.45 -6.26 -6.45
CA ILE A 82 -12.51 -7.01 -7.71
C ILE A 82 -11.08 -7.38 -8.12
N ASN A 83 -10.81 -8.68 -8.25
CA ASN A 83 -9.48 -9.18 -8.62
C ASN A 83 -9.11 -8.67 -10.03
N SER A 84 -8.02 -7.90 -10.14
CA SER A 84 -7.76 -7.02 -11.29
C SER A 84 -6.34 -7.10 -11.81
N SER A 85 -6.20 -7.23 -13.13
CA SER A 85 -4.92 -7.28 -13.86
C SER A 85 -4.66 -5.97 -14.60
N HIS A 86 -3.37 -5.62 -14.71
CA HIS A 86 -2.82 -4.53 -15.51
C HIS A 86 -1.91 -5.11 -16.61
N ASN A 87 -1.98 -4.54 -17.81
CA ASN A 87 -1.26 -4.98 -19.02
C ASN A 87 -1.26 -6.52 -19.17
N THR A 88 -2.47 -7.11 -19.12
CA THR A 88 -2.71 -8.56 -18.94
C THR A 88 -2.03 -9.44 -19.98
N TYR A 89 -1.74 -8.89 -21.17
CA TYR A 89 -1.02 -9.57 -22.23
C TYR A 89 0.46 -9.83 -21.90
N LEU A 90 1.12 -9.06 -21.02
CA LEU A 90 2.56 -9.14 -20.78
C LEU A 90 2.98 -10.30 -19.87
N THR A 91 3.95 -11.08 -20.34
CA THR A 91 4.55 -12.20 -19.59
C THR A 91 5.84 -11.82 -18.83
N ALA A 92 6.35 -10.60 -18.99
CA ALA A 92 7.62 -10.14 -18.40
C ALA A 92 7.64 -8.62 -18.16
N GLY A 93 8.82 -7.99 -18.23
CA GLY A 93 9.04 -6.55 -18.07
C GLY A 93 8.39 -5.71 -19.18
N GLN A 94 8.01 -4.46 -18.84
CA GLN A 94 7.14 -3.61 -19.67
C GLN A 94 7.77 -3.15 -21.00
N LEU A 95 9.10 -3.09 -21.13
CA LEU A 95 9.76 -2.49 -22.31
C LEU A 95 10.20 -3.49 -23.38
N THR A 96 10.40 -4.76 -23.01
CA THR A 96 11.00 -5.80 -23.87
C THR A 96 10.44 -7.20 -23.55
N GLY A 97 9.27 -7.26 -22.91
CA GLY A 97 8.61 -8.53 -22.56
C GLY A 97 7.83 -9.10 -23.73
N ASN A 98 7.61 -10.41 -23.71
CA ASN A 98 6.71 -11.04 -24.69
C ASN A 98 5.25 -10.82 -24.26
N SER A 99 4.42 -10.39 -25.20
CA SER A 99 2.97 -10.47 -25.10
C SER A 99 2.50 -11.89 -25.41
N SER A 100 1.46 -12.39 -24.74
CA SER A 100 0.92 -13.73 -24.97
C SER A 100 -0.60 -13.80 -24.81
N VAL A 101 -1.27 -14.44 -25.77
CA VAL A 101 -2.69 -14.81 -25.71
C VAL A 101 -2.98 -15.71 -24.50
N GLU A 102 -2.04 -16.60 -24.16
CA GLU A 102 -2.22 -17.56 -23.06
C GLU A 102 -2.22 -16.89 -21.69
N MET A 103 -1.59 -15.72 -21.55
CA MET A 103 -1.59 -14.97 -20.28
C MET A 103 -3.01 -14.60 -19.86
N TYR A 104 -3.91 -14.29 -20.80
CA TYR A 104 -5.33 -14.05 -20.52
C TYR A 104 -6.04 -15.30 -19.96
N ARG A 105 -5.78 -16.50 -20.52
CA ARG A 105 -6.35 -17.75 -19.98
C ARG A 105 -5.89 -17.97 -18.55
N GLN A 106 -4.59 -17.91 -18.31
CA GLN A 106 -3.99 -18.16 -17.00
C GLN A 106 -4.50 -17.15 -15.96
N VAL A 107 -4.56 -15.86 -16.30
CA VAL A 107 -5.08 -14.80 -15.42
C VAL A 107 -6.56 -15.01 -15.10
N LEU A 108 -7.42 -15.31 -16.08
CA LEU A 108 -8.83 -15.62 -15.83
C LEU A 108 -9.02 -16.89 -15.00
N LEU A 109 -8.18 -17.90 -15.19
CA LEU A 109 -8.18 -19.15 -14.42
C LEU A 109 -7.77 -18.97 -12.95
N THR A 110 -7.03 -17.91 -12.59
CA THR A 110 -6.80 -17.54 -11.17
C THR A 110 -8.06 -17.05 -10.44
N GLY A 111 -9.14 -16.74 -11.17
CA GLY A 111 -10.28 -15.98 -10.66
C GLY A 111 -10.14 -14.47 -10.83
N CYS A 112 -9.22 -13.97 -11.67
CA CYS A 112 -9.18 -12.55 -12.03
C CYS A 112 -10.44 -12.17 -12.84
N ARG A 113 -10.99 -10.97 -12.60
CA ARG A 113 -12.28 -10.47 -13.13
C ARG A 113 -12.18 -9.16 -13.91
N CYS A 114 -11.15 -8.33 -13.69
CA CYS A 114 -10.84 -7.21 -14.57
C CYS A 114 -9.52 -7.47 -15.31
N ILE A 115 -9.53 -7.38 -16.65
CA ILE A 115 -8.35 -7.60 -17.51
C ILE A 115 -8.17 -6.46 -18.51
N GLU A 116 -6.96 -6.29 -19.05
CA GLU A 116 -6.54 -5.12 -19.82
C GLU A 116 -6.07 -5.46 -21.23
N LEU A 117 -6.55 -4.70 -22.23
CA LEU A 117 -6.36 -4.92 -23.66
C LEU A 117 -5.93 -3.61 -24.35
N ASP A 118 -4.62 -3.43 -24.55
CA ASP A 118 -4.05 -2.26 -25.21
C ASP A 118 -4.12 -2.45 -26.73
N CYS A 119 -5.11 -1.85 -27.37
CA CYS A 119 -5.51 -2.18 -28.74
C CYS A 119 -4.89 -1.21 -29.75
N TRP A 120 -4.05 -1.72 -30.64
CA TRP A 120 -3.30 -0.96 -31.65
C TRP A 120 -3.74 -1.30 -33.08
N LYS A 121 -3.58 -0.32 -33.97
CA LYS A 121 -4.04 -0.41 -35.36
C LYS A 121 -3.22 -1.39 -36.19
N GLY A 122 -3.93 -2.24 -36.92
CA GLY A 122 -3.38 -3.28 -37.79
C GLY A 122 -2.56 -2.74 -38.96
N ARG A 123 -1.62 -3.57 -39.45
CA ARG A 123 -0.76 -3.28 -40.59
C ARG A 123 -1.61 -3.08 -41.86
N PRO A 124 -1.26 -2.16 -42.79
CA PRO A 124 -2.12 -1.79 -43.92
C PRO A 124 -2.48 -2.89 -44.92
N GLN A 125 -1.78 -4.03 -44.88
CA GLN A 125 -2.00 -5.18 -45.78
C GLN A 125 -3.00 -6.21 -45.22
N GLU A 126 -3.20 -6.21 -43.90
CA GLU A 126 -3.96 -7.25 -43.16
C GLU A 126 -5.20 -6.66 -42.47
N GLU A 127 -5.13 -5.39 -42.05
CA GLU A 127 -6.18 -4.69 -41.31
C GLU A 127 -6.69 -5.43 -40.05
N GLU A 128 -5.86 -6.30 -39.46
CA GLU A 128 -6.13 -6.96 -38.18
C GLU A 128 -5.60 -6.12 -37.00
N PRO A 129 -6.46 -5.67 -36.07
CA PRO A 129 -6.00 -5.02 -34.85
C PRO A 129 -5.21 -6.01 -33.97
N PHE A 130 -4.23 -5.50 -33.23
CA PHE A 130 -3.36 -6.30 -32.37
C PHE A 130 -3.19 -5.65 -30.99
N ILE A 131 -2.63 -6.41 -30.05
CA ILE A 131 -2.33 -5.96 -28.69
C ILE A 131 -0.82 -5.98 -28.46
N THR A 132 -0.29 -4.89 -27.89
CA THR A 132 1.11 -4.72 -27.46
C THR A 132 1.23 -3.49 -26.55
N HIS A 133 2.35 -3.31 -25.85
CA HIS A 133 2.62 -2.10 -25.08
C HIS A 133 3.26 -1.01 -25.99
N GLY A 134 2.55 0.10 -26.16
CA GLY A 134 2.83 1.10 -27.19
C GLY A 134 4.24 1.69 -27.18
N PHE A 135 4.82 1.85 -28.37
CA PHE A 135 6.16 2.43 -28.59
C PHE A 135 7.32 1.71 -27.89
N THR A 136 7.13 0.48 -27.42
CA THR A 136 8.18 -0.36 -26.82
C THR A 136 8.66 -1.47 -27.76
N MET A 137 9.47 -2.41 -27.26
CA MET A 137 9.95 -3.58 -27.99
C MET A 137 9.20 -4.86 -27.60
N THR A 138 7.97 -4.76 -27.06
CA THR A 138 7.13 -5.92 -26.74
C THR A 138 6.56 -6.57 -28.00
N THR A 139 6.35 -7.89 -27.97
CA THR A 139 5.78 -8.60 -29.13
C THR A 139 4.31 -8.25 -29.36
N GLU A 140 3.87 -8.28 -30.61
CA GLU A 140 2.48 -8.06 -31.01
C GLU A 140 1.71 -9.39 -30.95
N ILE A 141 0.45 -9.39 -30.48
CA ILE A 141 -0.46 -10.55 -30.54
C ILE A 141 -1.82 -10.19 -31.18
N PRO A 142 -2.46 -11.06 -31.99
CA PRO A 142 -3.71 -10.72 -32.66
C PRO A 142 -4.85 -10.47 -31.67
N PHE A 143 -5.62 -9.39 -31.88
CA PHE A 143 -6.76 -9.05 -31.02
C PHE A 143 -7.82 -10.16 -31.02
N LYS A 144 -8.09 -10.75 -32.19
CA LYS A 144 -9.08 -11.83 -32.35
C LYS A 144 -8.78 -13.05 -31.47
N GLU A 145 -7.53 -13.52 -31.47
CA GLU A 145 -7.10 -14.67 -30.65
C GLU A 145 -7.22 -14.39 -29.15
N VAL A 146 -6.97 -13.15 -28.72
CA VAL A 146 -7.19 -12.72 -27.33
C VAL A 146 -8.68 -12.78 -26.95
N ILE A 147 -9.57 -12.29 -27.81
CA ILE A 147 -11.02 -12.36 -27.58
C ILE A 147 -11.51 -13.82 -27.53
N GLU A 148 -11.01 -14.69 -28.42
CA GLU A 148 -11.30 -16.14 -28.38
C GLU A 148 -10.81 -16.80 -27.08
N ALA A 149 -9.58 -16.51 -26.64
CA ALA A 149 -9.02 -17.05 -25.40
C ALA A 149 -9.75 -16.56 -24.13
N ILE A 150 -10.23 -15.31 -24.14
CA ILE A 150 -11.09 -14.74 -23.09
C ILE A 150 -12.43 -15.47 -23.08
N ALA A 151 -13.10 -15.61 -24.23
CA ALA A 151 -14.40 -16.30 -24.32
C ALA A 151 -14.32 -17.74 -23.80
N GLU A 152 -13.25 -18.45 -24.15
CA GLU A 152 -12.98 -19.81 -23.71
C GLU A 152 -12.76 -19.94 -22.19
N SER A 153 -12.23 -18.90 -21.51
CA SER A 153 -11.70 -19.03 -20.14
C SER A 153 -12.38 -18.14 -19.10
N ALA A 154 -13.16 -17.14 -19.50
CA ALA A 154 -13.80 -16.16 -18.62
C ALA A 154 -14.58 -16.80 -17.47
N PHE A 155 -15.36 -17.85 -17.76
CA PHE A 155 -16.30 -18.43 -16.79
C PHE A 155 -15.93 -19.83 -16.27
N LYS A 156 -14.69 -20.29 -16.50
CA LYS A 156 -14.19 -21.61 -16.05
C LYS A 156 -14.01 -21.72 -14.53
N THR A 157 -13.44 -20.71 -13.88
CA THR A 157 -13.16 -20.71 -12.42
C THR A 157 -14.23 -19.98 -11.62
N SER A 158 -14.84 -18.94 -12.20
CA SER A 158 -15.87 -18.11 -11.57
C SER A 158 -16.91 -17.71 -12.60
N HIS A 159 -18.20 -17.81 -12.27
CA HIS A 159 -19.29 -17.41 -13.16
C HIS A 159 -19.63 -15.91 -13.04
N PHE A 160 -19.02 -15.19 -12.10
CA PHE A 160 -19.25 -13.76 -11.88
C PHE A 160 -18.63 -12.90 -13.00
N PRO A 161 -19.19 -11.71 -13.27
CA PRO A 161 -18.89 -10.92 -14.46
C PRO A 161 -17.41 -10.61 -14.69
N VAL A 162 -17.04 -10.42 -15.96
CA VAL A 162 -15.70 -10.02 -16.38
C VAL A 162 -15.74 -8.62 -17.00
N ILE A 163 -14.80 -7.76 -16.59
CA ILE A 163 -14.63 -6.39 -17.10
C ILE A 163 -13.41 -6.35 -18.02
N LEU A 164 -13.62 -5.89 -19.25
CA LEU A 164 -12.57 -5.66 -20.24
C LEU A 164 -12.18 -4.18 -20.24
N SER A 165 -11.01 -3.87 -19.69
CA SER A 165 -10.36 -2.55 -19.77
C SER A 165 -9.69 -2.42 -21.14
N PHE A 166 -10.36 -1.81 -22.11
CA PHE A 166 -9.70 -1.39 -23.34
C PHE A 166 -8.88 -0.12 -23.05
N GLU A 167 -7.63 -0.12 -23.50
CA GLU A 167 -6.85 1.09 -23.77
C GLU A 167 -6.77 1.22 -25.30
N ASN A 168 -7.52 2.16 -25.88
CA ASN A 168 -7.81 2.18 -27.31
C ASN A 168 -6.89 3.14 -28.07
N HIS A 169 -6.08 2.61 -29.00
CA HIS A 169 -5.20 3.37 -29.91
C HIS A 169 -5.53 3.14 -31.40
N VAL A 170 -6.68 2.55 -31.70
CA VAL A 170 -7.10 2.22 -33.07
C VAL A 170 -7.75 3.44 -33.74
N ASP A 171 -6.94 4.28 -34.38
CA ASP A 171 -7.40 5.49 -35.07
C ASP A 171 -8.30 5.25 -36.31
N SER A 172 -8.38 4.00 -36.80
CA SER A 172 -9.21 3.61 -37.94
C SER A 172 -10.59 3.13 -37.51
N ALA A 173 -11.64 3.87 -37.91
CA ALA A 173 -13.03 3.50 -37.66
C ALA A 173 -13.39 2.11 -38.22
N LYS A 174 -12.82 1.72 -39.36
CA LYS A 174 -13.00 0.39 -39.95
C LYS A 174 -12.48 -0.73 -39.03
N GLN A 175 -11.36 -0.49 -38.34
CA GLN A 175 -10.80 -1.45 -37.40
C GLN A 175 -11.51 -1.42 -36.03
N GLN A 176 -11.95 -0.26 -35.54
CA GLN A 176 -12.82 -0.21 -34.34
C GLN A 176 -14.15 -0.93 -34.56
N ALA A 177 -14.78 -0.78 -35.73
CA ALA A 177 -15.97 -1.55 -36.10
C ALA A 177 -15.71 -3.07 -36.10
N LYS A 178 -14.57 -3.50 -36.66
CA LYS A 178 -14.11 -4.90 -36.69
C LYS A 178 -13.84 -5.46 -35.28
N MET A 179 -13.27 -4.67 -34.36
CA MET A 179 -13.15 -5.04 -32.95
C MET A 179 -14.51 -5.25 -32.29
N ALA A 180 -15.47 -4.34 -32.54
CA ALA A 180 -16.81 -4.43 -31.99
C ALA A 180 -17.59 -5.63 -32.57
N GLU A 181 -17.37 -5.97 -33.85
CA GLU A 181 -17.87 -7.18 -34.48
C GLU A 181 -17.28 -8.45 -33.86
N TYR A 182 -15.95 -8.52 -33.69
CA TYR A 182 -15.31 -9.64 -32.98
C TYR A 182 -15.86 -9.83 -31.57
N CYS A 183 -16.05 -8.75 -30.80
CA CYS A 183 -16.66 -8.85 -29.47
C CYS A 183 -18.08 -9.44 -29.55
N ARG A 184 -18.95 -8.94 -30.44
CA ARG A 184 -20.33 -9.46 -30.59
C ARG A 184 -20.36 -10.92 -31.04
N THR A 185 -19.58 -11.28 -32.05
CA THR A 185 -19.61 -12.60 -32.68
C THR A 185 -18.96 -13.69 -31.84
N ILE A 186 -17.92 -13.37 -31.07
CA ILE A 186 -17.15 -14.37 -30.30
C ILE A 186 -17.70 -14.53 -28.88
N PHE A 187 -18.14 -13.46 -28.22
CA PHE A 187 -18.77 -13.55 -26.90
C PHE A 187 -20.28 -13.87 -26.96
N GLY A 188 -20.97 -13.52 -28.05
CA GLY A 188 -22.41 -13.74 -28.20
C GLY A 188 -23.20 -13.17 -27.02
N ASP A 189 -24.13 -13.97 -26.47
CA ASP A 189 -24.98 -13.61 -25.34
C ASP A 189 -24.22 -13.29 -24.04
N ALA A 190 -22.92 -13.62 -23.94
CA ALA A 190 -22.11 -13.21 -22.80
C ALA A 190 -21.77 -11.70 -22.85
N LEU A 191 -21.72 -11.08 -24.03
CA LEU A 191 -21.46 -9.64 -24.12
C LEU A 191 -22.68 -8.83 -23.67
N LEU A 192 -22.51 -8.01 -22.65
CA LEU A 192 -23.55 -7.09 -22.21
C LEU A 192 -23.53 -5.84 -23.10
N THR A 193 -24.38 -5.81 -24.12
CA THR A 193 -24.57 -4.66 -25.01
C THR A 193 -25.47 -3.61 -24.36
N GLU A 194 -26.70 -4.00 -24.01
CA GLU A 194 -27.74 -3.11 -23.49
C GLU A 194 -27.82 -3.11 -21.95
N PRO A 195 -28.28 -2.01 -21.32
CA PRO A 195 -28.58 -1.98 -19.89
C PRO A 195 -29.73 -2.93 -19.53
N LEU A 196 -29.72 -3.41 -18.28
CA LEU A 196 -30.83 -4.14 -17.68
C LEU A 196 -31.96 -3.16 -17.31
N GLU A 197 -33.22 -3.53 -17.56
CA GLU A 197 -34.40 -2.68 -17.33
C GLU A 197 -34.50 -2.13 -15.90
N LYS A 198 -34.09 -2.92 -14.91
CA LYS A 198 -34.04 -2.57 -13.48
C LYS A 198 -33.02 -1.46 -13.14
N TYR A 199 -31.99 -1.29 -13.98
CA TYR A 199 -30.86 -0.40 -13.74
C TYR A 199 -30.57 0.46 -14.99
N PRO A 200 -31.45 1.40 -15.34
CA PRO A 200 -31.23 2.32 -16.44
C PRO A 200 -30.02 3.23 -16.19
N LEU A 201 -29.34 3.66 -17.26
CA LEU A 201 -28.18 4.56 -17.19
C LEU A 201 -28.60 6.01 -16.92
N GLN A 202 -29.12 6.26 -15.71
CA GLN A 202 -29.60 7.56 -15.23
C GLN A 202 -28.94 7.93 -13.90
N PRO A 203 -28.84 9.23 -13.55
CA PRO A 203 -28.32 9.65 -12.25
C PRO A 203 -29.13 9.06 -11.08
N GLY A 204 -28.45 8.65 -10.01
CA GLY A 204 -29.04 8.09 -8.80
C GLY A 204 -29.35 6.60 -8.82
N PHE A 205 -29.36 5.94 -9.98
CA PHE A 205 -29.52 4.49 -10.07
C PHE A 205 -28.22 3.76 -9.71
N SER A 206 -28.31 2.72 -8.89
CA SER A 206 -27.15 1.90 -8.51
C SER A 206 -26.67 1.03 -9.66
N LEU A 207 -25.41 0.58 -9.60
CA LEU A 207 -24.96 -0.52 -10.46
C LEU A 207 -25.71 -1.83 -10.12
N PRO A 208 -25.90 -2.73 -11.10
CA PRO A 208 -26.38 -4.08 -10.83
C PRO A 208 -25.44 -4.85 -9.89
N SER A 209 -25.93 -5.94 -9.33
CA SER A 209 -25.10 -6.85 -8.53
C SER A 209 -24.25 -7.81 -9.39
N PRO A 210 -23.15 -8.37 -8.87
CA PRO A 210 -22.43 -9.47 -9.52
C PRO A 210 -23.33 -10.67 -9.85
N GLN A 211 -24.32 -10.97 -8.99
CA GLN A 211 -25.29 -12.04 -9.21
C GLN A 211 -26.19 -11.79 -10.43
N GLU A 212 -26.65 -10.56 -10.64
CA GLU A 212 -27.49 -10.17 -11.79
C GLU A 212 -26.69 -10.05 -13.10
N LEU A 213 -25.36 -10.00 -13.01
CA LEU A 213 -24.42 -9.93 -14.12
C LEU A 213 -23.66 -11.26 -14.32
N MET A 214 -24.14 -12.36 -13.76
CA MET A 214 -23.53 -13.68 -13.90
C MET A 214 -23.45 -14.10 -15.38
N GLY A 215 -22.28 -14.60 -15.80
CA GLY A 215 -21.99 -14.96 -17.18
C GLY A 215 -21.83 -13.77 -18.15
N LYS A 216 -21.79 -12.53 -17.66
CA LYS A 216 -21.68 -11.33 -18.51
C LYS A 216 -20.28 -10.73 -18.58
N ILE A 217 -19.96 -10.20 -19.75
CA ILE A 217 -18.74 -9.49 -20.09
C ILE A 217 -19.09 -8.01 -20.34
N LEU A 218 -18.45 -7.11 -19.61
CA LEU A 218 -18.67 -5.66 -19.67
C LEU A 218 -17.46 -4.97 -20.31
N VAL A 219 -17.72 -4.02 -21.21
CA VAL A 219 -16.67 -3.25 -21.91
C VAL A 219 -16.47 -1.88 -21.25
N LYS A 220 -15.28 -1.65 -20.71
CA LYS A 220 -14.75 -0.31 -20.41
C LYS A 220 -14.01 0.20 -21.64
N ASN A 221 -14.60 1.17 -22.34
CA ASN A 221 -13.96 1.97 -23.38
C ASN A 221 -14.60 3.37 -23.36
N LYS A 222 -13.96 4.39 -23.96
CA LYS A 222 -14.58 5.72 -24.11
C LYS A 222 -15.93 5.63 -24.84
N LYS A 223 -16.84 6.54 -24.51
CA LYS A 223 -18.21 6.58 -25.06
C LYS A 223 -18.55 7.97 -25.56
N ARG A 224 -19.17 8.05 -26.75
CA ARG A 224 -19.66 9.32 -27.30
C ARG A 224 -21.11 9.55 -26.88
N HIS A 225 -21.35 10.58 -26.09
CA HIS A 225 -22.70 11.07 -25.84
C HIS A 225 -23.25 11.72 -27.13
N ARG A 226 -24.40 11.24 -27.63
CA ARG A 226 -25.14 11.92 -28.72
C ARG A 226 -25.77 13.19 -28.16
N VAL A 227 -25.26 14.37 -28.54
CA VAL A 227 -25.92 15.65 -28.27
C VAL A 227 -27.28 15.65 -28.97
N GLY A 228 -28.36 15.85 -28.20
CA GLY A 228 -29.74 15.73 -28.66
C GLY A 228 -30.20 16.87 -29.56
N VAL A 229 -29.70 16.94 -30.80
CA VAL A 229 -30.18 17.88 -31.81
C VAL A 229 -31.61 17.52 -32.21
N LYS A 230 -32.59 18.19 -31.59
CA LYS A 230 -33.97 18.26 -32.11
C LYS A 230 -33.99 19.12 -33.37
N GLY A 231 -33.49 18.56 -34.47
CA GLY A 231 -33.71 19.10 -35.81
C GLY A 231 -35.19 18.95 -36.21
N PRO A 232 -35.75 19.88 -37.01
CA PRO A 232 -37.17 19.86 -37.36
C PRO A 232 -37.52 18.66 -38.27
N GLU A 233 -38.79 18.26 -38.22
CA GLU A 233 -39.34 17.30 -39.17
C GLU A 233 -39.32 17.85 -40.60
N GLY A 234 -39.12 16.95 -41.57
CA GLY A 234 -39.41 17.20 -42.98
C GLY A 234 -38.20 17.37 -43.90
N SER A 235 -37.78 16.27 -44.54
CA SER A 235 -37.81 16.18 -46.01
C SER A 235 -37.48 14.79 -46.58
N VAL A 236 -38.45 14.23 -47.29
CA VAL A 236 -38.31 13.41 -48.52
C VAL A 236 -37.20 12.35 -48.56
N LYS A 237 -37.53 11.12 -48.14
CA LYS A 237 -36.83 9.92 -48.63
C LYS A 237 -37.17 9.68 -50.11
N ARG A 238 -36.25 9.99 -51.04
CA ARG A 238 -36.31 9.44 -52.41
C ARG A 238 -35.97 7.95 -52.36
N ARG A 239 -36.95 7.08 -52.58
CA ARG A 239 -36.69 5.68 -52.97
C ARG A 239 -36.40 5.62 -54.47
N VAL A 240 -35.30 4.99 -54.85
CA VAL A 240 -35.17 4.39 -56.19
C VAL A 240 -35.95 3.07 -56.17
N SER A 241 -36.55 2.71 -57.30
CA SER A 241 -37.45 1.57 -57.42
C SER A 241 -37.14 0.79 -58.68
N GLU A 242 -36.68 -0.45 -58.52
CA GLU A 242 -36.70 -1.45 -59.60
C GLU A 242 -37.48 -2.69 -59.18
N GLN A 243 -38.18 -3.24 -60.16
CA GLN A 243 -39.40 -4.04 -60.10
C GLN A 243 -39.23 -5.47 -59.54
N PRO A 244 -40.34 -6.07 -59.10
CA PRO A 244 -40.70 -7.44 -59.46
C PRO A 244 -41.88 -7.46 -60.45
N SER A 245 -42.02 -8.53 -61.24
CA SER A 245 -43.22 -8.75 -62.07
C SER A 245 -43.61 -10.23 -62.12
N ASN A 246 -44.91 -10.50 -61.89
CA ASN A 246 -45.74 -11.67 -62.23
C ASN A 246 -45.13 -13.09 -62.04
N THR A 247 -45.80 -14.02 -61.33
CA THR A 247 -47.03 -14.66 -61.85
C THR A 247 -48.03 -15.19 -60.78
N TYR A 248 -49.31 -14.91 -61.02
CA TYR A 248 -50.52 -15.77 -60.94
C TYR A 248 -50.72 -16.86 -59.85
N SER A 249 -51.99 -16.92 -59.38
CA SER A 249 -52.72 -18.05 -58.73
C SER A 249 -52.57 -18.22 -57.20
N ASP A 250 -53.56 -18.65 -56.42
CA ASP A 250 -55.05 -18.53 -56.48
C ASP A 250 -55.66 -18.87 -55.09
N SER A 251 -56.88 -18.41 -54.81
CA SER A 251 -57.94 -19.04 -53.98
C SER A 251 -57.76 -19.36 -52.47
N SER A 252 -58.58 -18.67 -51.65
CA SER A 252 -59.48 -19.19 -50.57
C SER A 252 -58.95 -20.09 -49.41
N SER A 253 -59.44 -20.04 -48.17
CA SER A 253 -60.48 -19.21 -47.49
C SER A 253 -60.61 -19.63 -46.00
N VAL A 254 -61.15 -18.74 -45.13
CA VAL A 254 -61.72 -18.97 -43.76
C VAL A 254 -60.80 -19.64 -42.71
N SER A 255 -60.80 -19.32 -41.40
CA SER A 255 -61.52 -18.38 -40.50
C SER A 255 -60.68 -18.25 -39.19
N ASP A 256 -61.02 -17.61 -38.06
CA ASP A 256 -62.23 -16.93 -37.57
C ASP A 256 -61.84 -15.84 -36.51
N SER A 257 -62.63 -15.60 -35.47
CA SER A 257 -62.31 -14.80 -34.27
C SER A 257 -62.98 -15.39 -33.01
N PRO A 258 -62.58 -14.99 -31.77
CA PRO A 258 -63.36 -13.93 -31.10
C PRO A 258 -62.60 -13.03 -30.09
N ALA A 259 -62.96 -11.73 -30.07
CA ALA A 259 -63.12 -10.79 -28.92
C ALA A 259 -62.01 -10.68 -27.81
N VAL A 260 -61.89 -9.65 -26.96
CA VAL A 260 -62.78 -8.59 -26.41
C VAL A 260 -61.95 -7.31 -26.13
N GLY A 261 -62.55 -6.10 -26.18
CA GLY A 261 -61.94 -4.81 -25.72
C GLY A 261 -62.54 -4.32 -24.37
N THR A 262 -62.29 -3.15 -23.78
CA THR A 262 -61.67 -1.84 -24.15
C THR A 262 -61.39 -1.08 -22.81
N LEU A 263 -61.26 0.27 -22.81
CA LEU A 263 -61.20 1.23 -21.66
C LEU A 263 -59.77 1.54 -21.15
N VAL A 264 -59.40 2.77 -20.72
CA VAL A 264 -60.10 4.10 -20.60
C VAL A 264 -59.05 5.22 -20.88
N SER A 265 -59.37 6.27 -21.66
CA SER A 265 -59.86 7.63 -21.26
C SER A 265 -58.73 8.69 -21.11
N ASP A 266 -59.10 9.97 -21.21
CA ASP A 266 -58.23 11.13 -21.47
C ASP A 266 -58.77 12.41 -20.78
N MET A 267 -57.96 13.46 -20.68
CA MET A 267 -58.27 14.86 -20.31
C MET A 267 -58.86 15.18 -18.91
N ALA A 268 -58.23 16.14 -18.20
CA ALA A 268 -58.85 17.46 -17.91
C ALA A 268 -57.96 18.48 -17.15
N ASP A 269 -58.23 19.76 -17.46
CA ASP A 269 -58.22 20.97 -16.61
C ASP A 269 -56.95 21.82 -16.38
N LEU A 270 -57.13 23.14 -16.57
CA LEU A 270 -56.45 24.27 -15.89
C LEU A 270 -57.03 25.63 -16.35
N SER A 271 -57.33 26.54 -15.43
CA SER A 271 -57.93 27.86 -15.71
C SER A 271 -57.15 29.07 -15.16
N LEU A 272 -57.02 30.12 -15.99
CA LEU A 272 -57.02 31.59 -15.69
C LEU A 272 -56.62 32.04 -14.26
N SER A 273 -55.59 32.89 -14.04
CA SER A 273 -55.63 34.39 -14.08
C SER A 273 -54.43 34.96 -13.27
N LEU A 274 -54.02 36.26 -13.22
CA LEU A 274 -54.23 37.51 -14.00
C LEU A 274 -53.17 38.56 -13.51
N SER A 275 -52.71 39.50 -14.35
CA SER A 275 -52.20 40.83 -13.91
C SER A 275 -52.04 41.84 -15.06
N ASN A 276 -52.30 43.13 -14.77
CA ASN A 276 -51.96 44.32 -15.59
C ASN A 276 -50.65 44.97 -15.05
N GLY A 277 -50.07 46.09 -15.51
CA GLY A 277 -50.33 47.05 -16.62
C GLY A 277 -49.49 48.35 -16.47
N ASP A 278 -49.39 49.15 -17.55
CA ASP A 278 -48.88 50.57 -17.66
C ASP A 278 -47.34 50.84 -17.42
N GLU A 279 -46.56 51.70 -18.12
CA GLU A 279 -46.66 52.94 -18.97
C GLU A 279 -46.34 54.27 -18.19
N LYS A 280 -45.59 55.30 -18.66
CA LYS A 280 -44.79 55.63 -19.89
C LYS A 280 -43.82 56.84 -19.63
N ILE A 281 -43.23 57.46 -20.69
CA ILE A 281 -42.48 58.76 -20.79
C ILE A 281 -41.01 58.71 -20.27
N GLU A 282 -39.92 58.85 -21.06
CA GLU A 282 -39.37 59.93 -21.96
C GLU A 282 -38.73 61.12 -21.21
N GLU A 283 -37.65 61.81 -21.66
CA GLU A 283 -37.06 62.00 -23.00
C GLU A 283 -35.52 62.30 -22.95
N LYS A 284 -34.85 62.27 -24.12
CA LYS A 284 -33.58 62.93 -24.57
C LYS A 284 -32.31 62.08 -24.77
N LEU A 285 -31.63 62.43 -25.86
CA LEU A 285 -30.42 61.82 -26.46
C LEU A 285 -29.47 62.96 -26.90
N PRO A 286 -28.15 62.73 -27.13
CA PRO A 286 -27.76 62.27 -28.47
C PRO A 286 -26.56 61.29 -28.55
N LYS A 287 -26.74 60.32 -29.45
CA LYS A 287 -25.78 59.48 -30.20
C LYS A 287 -24.27 59.76 -30.02
N TYR A 288 -23.54 58.69 -29.68
CA TYR A 288 -22.44 58.18 -30.53
C TYR A 288 -22.73 56.70 -30.86
N ILE A 289 -22.05 56.15 -31.88
CA ILE A 289 -22.48 54.92 -32.58
C ILE A 289 -21.57 53.74 -32.24
N GLU A 290 -22.14 52.66 -31.71
CA GLU A 290 -21.59 51.30 -31.84
C GLU A 290 -22.71 50.24 -31.62
N PRO A 291 -22.69 49.07 -32.29
CA PRO A 291 -23.85 48.16 -32.30
C PRO A 291 -23.82 47.16 -31.13
N ARG A 292 -24.84 47.20 -30.27
CA ARG A 292 -25.11 46.13 -29.30
C ARG A 292 -25.92 44.99 -29.93
N LYS A 293 -25.59 43.75 -29.59
CA LYS A 293 -26.59 42.68 -29.44
C LYS A 293 -26.87 42.44 -27.96
N SER A 294 -28.08 41.99 -27.66
CA SER A 294 -28.63 41.89 -26.31
C SER A 294 -28.24 40.58 -25.61
N ILE A 295 -28.34 40.62 -24.29
CA ILE A 295 -28.30 39.46 -23.38
C ILE A 295 -29.35 38.43 -23.81
N ASP A 296 -28.97 37.16 -23.85
CA ASP A 296 -29.89 36.03 -23.70
C ASP A 296 -29.18 34.92 -22.87
N ARG A 297 -29.95 33.94 -22.41
CA ARG A 297 -29.62 33.04 -21.29
C ARG A 297 -28.26 32.33 -21.37
N GLU A 298 -27.57 32.28 -20.23
CA GLU A 298 -26.38 31.44 -20.02
C GLU A 298 -26.73 29.95 -20.18
N ALA A 299 -26.34 29.37 -21.32
CA ALA A 299 -26.14 27.95 -21.45
C ALA A 299 -24.68 27.65 -21.11
N TYR A 300 -24.43 26.78 -20.11
CA TYR A 300 -23.08 26.33 -19.77
C TYR A 300 -22.51 25.46 -20.89
N SER A 301 -21.80 26.07 -21.83
CA SER A 301 -20.86 25.37 -22.70
C SER A 301 -19.66 24.92 -21.87
N GLU A 302 -19.40 23.61 -21.80
CA GLU A 302 -18.08 23.13 -21.39
C GLU A 302 -17.08 23.50 -22.49
N GLU A 303 -16.35 24.59 -22.30
CA GLU A 303 -15.11 24.83 -23.05
C GLU A 303 -14.10 23.78 -22.59
N GLU A 304 -13.59 22.96 -23.52
CA GLU A 304 -12.45 22.09 -23.24
C GLU A 304 -11.20 22.99 -23.22
N GLU A 305 -10.62 23.19 -22.02
CA GLU A 305 -9.30 23.81 -21.91
C GLU A 305 -8.27 22.87 -22.59
N ASP A 306 -7.78 23.30 -23.75
CA ASP A 306 -6.71 22.63 -24.49
C ASP A 306 -5.40 22.62 -23.68
N GLU A 307 -5.21 21.61 -22.82
CA GLU A 307 -3.89 21.36 -22.23
C GLU A 307 -2.88 21.04 -23.34
N GLU A 308 -1.83 21.87 -23.39
CA GLU A 308 -0.76 21.82 -24.39
C GLU A 308 -0.15 20.42 -24.50
N CYS A 309 -0.05 19.89 -25.73
CA CYS A 309 0.25 18.47 -25.99
C CYS A 309 1.58 18.01 -25.37
N THR A 310 1.50 17.42 -24.17
CA THR A 310 2.67 16.87 -23.47
C THR A 310 3.14 15.58 -24.13
N ASP A 311 4.34 15.63 -24.72
CA ASP A 311 5.09 14.48 -25.25
C ASP A 311 4.93 13.23 -24.34
N PRO A 312 4.23 12.15 -24.78
CA PRO A 312 3.79 11.04 -23.92
C PRO A 312 4.93 10.22 -23.31
N LYS A 313 6.18 10.52 -23.70
CA LYS A 313 7.42 10.01 -23.11
C LYS A 313 7.75 10.64 -21.74
N LYS A 314 6.92 11.55 -21.21
CA LYS A 314 7.18 12.31 -19.96
C LYS A 314 6.13 12.18 -18.87
N SER A 315 4.90 11.74 -19.18
CA SER A 315 3.86 11.43 -18.19
C SER A 315 4.15 10.09 -17.49
N ASP A 316 3.79 9.97 -16.21
CA ASP A 316 3.88 8.69 -15.48
C ASP A 316 2.67 7.77 -15.72
N GLU A 317 1.62 8.29 -16.36
CA GLU A 317 0.42 7.57 -16.83
C GLU A 317 0.66 6.64 -18.02
N GLY A 318 1.77 6.79 -18.76
CA GLY A 318 2.09 5.95 -19.92
C GLY A 318 1.14 6.17 -21.11
N THR A 319 0.94 5.13 -21.92
CA THR A 319 0.13 5.19 -23.15
C THR A 319 -1.35 5.51 -22.89
N ALA A 320 -1.89 5.17 -21.72
CA ALA A 320 -3.22 5.57 -21.26
C ALA A 320 -3.52 7.07 -21.41
N SER A 321 -2.49 7.93 -21.32
CA SER A 321 -2.62 9.38 -21.49
C SER A 321 -3.07 9.81 -22.90
N SER A 322 -2.87 8.97 -23.92
CA SER A 322 -3.11 9.31 -25.34
C SER A 322 -4.09 8.38 -26.06
N GLU A 323 -5.02 7.74 -25.36
CA GLU A 323 -6.11 6.96 -25.97
C GLU A 323 -6.85 7.78 -27.06
N VAL A 324 -7.18 7.16 -28.21
CA VAL A 324 -7.98 7.82 -29.26
C VAL A 324 -9.44 8.01 -28.86
N ASN A 325 -10.23 8.71 -29.69
CA ASN A 325 -11.68 8.79 -29.52
C ASN A 325 -12.34 7.50 -30.04
N ALA A 326 -13.29 6.96 -29.27
CA ALA A 326 -14.07 5.79 -29.67
C ALA A 326 -15.08 6.13 -30.78
N THR A 327 -15.25 5.22 -31.73
CA THR A 327 -16.34 5.30 -32.72
C THR A 327 -17.66 4.79 -32.15
N GLU A 328 -18.74 4.96 -32.91
CA GLU A 328 -20.08 4.58 -32.47
C GLU A 328 -20.20 3.06 -32.21
N GLU A 329 -19.52 2.24 -33.02
CA GLU A 329 -19.59 0.77 -32.95
C GLU A 329 -19.03 0.21 -31.64
N MET A 330 -17.96 0.80 -31.12
CA MET A 330 -17.37 0.48 -29.81
C MET A 330 -18.11 1.20 -28.67
N SER A 331 -18.50 2.46 -28.86
CA SER A 331 -19.27 3.25 -27.89
C SER A 331 -20.61 2.58 -27.53
N ASN A 332 -21.23 1.87 -28.47
CA ASN A 332 -22.47 1.11 -28.28
C ASN A 332 -22.29 -0.21 -27.50
N LEU A 333 -21.08 -0.52 -27.02
CA LEU A 333 -20.81 -1.64 -26.10
C LEU A 333 -20.64 -1.20 -24.63
N VAL A 334 -20.66 0.12 -24.36
CA VAL A 334 -20.29 0.68 -23.05
C VAL A 334 -21.53 1.08 -22.25
N ASN A 335 -21.81 0.36 -21.16
CA ASN A 335 -22.95 0.62 -20.28
C ASN A 335 -22.55 1.00 -18.84
N TYR A 336 -22.31 0.02 -17.95
CA TYR A 336 -22.14 0.25 -16.51
C TYR A 336 -20.73 0.64 -16.05
N VAL A 337 -19.75 0.60 -16.96
CA VAL A 337 -18.33 0.85 -16.67
C VAL A 337 -17.80 1.91 -17.64
N GLU A 338 -18.40 3.10 -17.60
CA GLU A 338 -18.12 4.19 -18.54
C GLU A 338 -16.94 5.07 -18.04
N PRO A 339 -15.75 5.01 -18.65
CA PRO A 339 -14.57 5.73 -18.18
C PRO A 339 -14.68 7.23 -18.52
N VAL A 340 -14.57 8.08 -17.49
CA VAL A 340 -14.55 9.54 -17.61
C VAL A 340 -13.30 10.14 -16.97
N LYS A 341 -12.79 11.24 -17.56
CA LYS A 341 -11.72 12.06 -16.97
C LYS A 341 -12.17 12.56 -15.58
N PHE A 342 -11.43 12.22 -14.53
CA PHE A 342 -11.74 12.67 -13.17
C PHE A 342 -11.46 14.18 -13.01
N LYS A 343 -12.49 14.96 -12.67
CA LYS A 343 -12.35 16.39 -12.33
C LYS A 343 -12.14 16.59 -10.82
N SER A 344 -13.11 16.19 -10.00
CA SER A 344 -12.98 16.10 -8.53
C SER A 344 -14.10 15.24 -7.92
N PHE A 345 -13.96 14.85 -6.64
CA PHE A 345 -15.01 14.12 -5.92
C PHE A 345 -16.32 14.91 -5.83
N ASP A 346 -16.26 16.22 -5.62
CA ASP A 346 -17.42 17.13 -5.66
C ASP A 346 -18.16 17.05 -7.00
N VAL A 347 -17.44 17.10 -8.12
CA VAL A 347 -18.04 17.09 -9.47
C VAL A 347 -18.67 15.73 -9.76
N ALA A 348 -18.01 14.63 -9.37
CA ALA A 348 -18.55 13.28 -9.51
C ALA A 348 -19.83 13.08 -8.68
N ASN A 349 -19.79 13.46 -7.40
CA ASN A 349 -20.94 13.36 -6.49
C ASN A 349 -22.12 14.26 -6.93
N LYS A 350 -21.85 15.45 -7.49
CA LYS A 350 -22.87 16.34 -8.07
C LYS A 350 -23.47 15.80 -9.38
N ARG A 351 -22.69 15.12 -10.22
CA ARG A 351 -23.20 14.40 -11.42
C ARG A 351 -24.05 13.18 -11.02
N ASN A 352 -23.72 12.54 -9.89
CA ASN A 352 -24.48 11.45 -9.27
C ASN A 352 -24.79 10.26 -10.20
N LYS A 353 -23.95 10.01 -11.21
CA LYS A 353 -24.07 8.90 -12.18
C LYS A 353 -23.17 7.74 -11.76
N TYR A 354 -23.74 6.63 -11.31
CA TYR A 354 -22.98 5.55 -10.70
C TYR A 354 -22.25 4.67 -11.75
N TYR A 355 -22.70 4.75 -13.00
CA TYR A 355 -22.09 4.10 -14.18
C TYR A 355 -20.88 4.85 -14.76
N GLU A 356 -20.67 6.12 -14.38
CA GLU A 356 -19.43 6.84 -14.68
C GLU A 356 -18.34 6.40 -13.70
N MET A 357 -17.18 6.01 -14.22
CA MET A 357 -16.03 5.51 -13.45
C MET A 357 -14.75 6.23 -13.85
N SER A 358 -13.73 6.21 -13.00
CA SER A 358 -12.42 6.79 -13.32
C SER A 358 -11.27 5.81 -13.07
N SER A 359 -10.27 5.88 -13.95
CA SER A 359 -9.01 5.15 -13.81
C SER A 359 -7.91 6.11 -13.34
N PHE A 360 -7.07 5.67 -12.40
CA PHE A 360 -6.04 6.47 -11.77
C PHE A 360 -4.71 5.72 -11.77
N VAL A 361 -3.64 6.35 -12.25
CA VAL A 361 -2.28 5.88 -12.00
C VAL A 361 -1.98 5.93 -10.49
N GLU A 362 -1.16 5.01 -9.96
CA GLU A 362 -0.90 4.86 -8.52
C GLU A 362 -0.47 6.16 -7.81
N THR A 363 0.14 7.09 -8.54
CA THR A 363 0.61 8.41 -8.06
C THR A 363 -0.55 9.37 -7.84
N LYS A 364 -1.40 9.58 -8.86
CA LYS A 364 -2.64 10.36 -8.72
C LYS A 364 -3.58 9.74 -7.69
N ALA A 365 -3.67 8.41 -7.65
CA ALA A 365 -4.46 7.68 -6.65
C ALA A 365 -3.95 7.92 -5.21
N LEU A 366 -2.62 7.84 -5.00
CA LEU A 366 -1.99 8.10 -3.71
C LEU A 366 -2.12 9.58 -3.29
N GLU A 367 -2.12 10.50 -4.25
CA GLU A 367 -2.38 11.92 -4.01
C GLU A 367 -3.82 12.17 -3.52
N GLN A 368 -4.83 11.56 -4.14
CA GLN A 368 -6.22 11.64 -3.64
C GLN A 368 -6.36 11.00 -2.26
N LEU A 369 -5.77 9.81 -2.05
CA LEU A 369 -5.75 9.10 -0.77
C LEU A 369 -5.10 9.91 0.37
N THR A 370 -4.11 10.77 0.08
CA THR A 370 -3.41 11.56 1.11
C THR A 370 -3.95 12.98 1.29
N LYS A 371 -4.77 13.50 0.35
CA LYS A 371 -5.41 14.82 0.47
C LYS A 371 -6.84 14.76 0.98
N SER A 372 -7.61 13.75 0.58
CA SER A 372 -9.06 13.67 0.75
C SER A 372 -9.51 12.20 0.81
N PRO A 373 -9.13 11.46 1.88
CA PRO A 373 -9.36 10.02 1.99
C PRO A 373 -10.82 9.64 2.19
N MET A 374 -11.57 10.41 3.00
CA MET A 374 -12.98 10.13 3.29
C MET A 374 -13.84 10.32 2.02
N GLU A 375 -13.55 11.37 1.25
CA GLU A 375 -14.21 11.67 -0.02
C GLU A 375 -13.95 10.56 -1.07
N PHE A 376 -12.78 9.93 -1.03
CA PHE A 376 -12.47 8.78 -1.87
C PHE A 376 -13.26 7.53 -1.44
N VAL A 377 -13.43 7.31 -0.13
CA VAL A 377 -14.30 6.24 0.40
C VAL A 377 -15.77 6.47 0.00
N GLU A 378 -16.30 7.69 0.14
CA GLU A 378 -17.67 8.01 -0.27
C GLU A 378 -17.89 7.86 -1.78
N TYR A 379 -16.91 8.28 -2.61
CA TYR A 379 -16.92 8.03 -4.04
C TYR A 379 -17.01 6.52 -4.34
N ASN A 380 -16.18 5.70 -3.68
CA ASN A 380 -16.13 4.25 -3.87
C ASN A 380 -17.34 3.48 -3.28
N LYS A 381 -18.28 4.15 -2.59
CA LYS A 381 -19.61 3.56 -2.29
C LYS A 381 -20.53 3.62 -3.52
N LYS A 382 -20.47 4.73 -4.27
CA LYS A 382 -21.38 5.03 -5.40
C LYS A 382 -20.84 4.68 -6.77
N GLN A 383 -19.54 4.80 -6.98
CA GLN A 383 -18.87 4.69 -8.29
C GLN A 383 -17.71 3.69 -8.23
N LEU A 384 -17.25 3.25 -9.40
CA LEU A 384 -16.07 2.40 -9.53
C LEU A 384 -14.79 3.24 -9.70
N SER A 385 -13.72 2.84 -9.03
CA SER A 385 -12.36 3.28 -9.35
C SER A 385 -11.50 2.10 -9.83
N ARG A 386 -10.65 2.37 -10.83
CA ARG A 386 -9.56 1.49 -11.23
C ARG A 386 -8.22 2.14 -10.88
N ILE A 387 -7.33 1.41 -10.22
CA ILE A 387 -5.97 1.88 -9.90
C ILE A 387 -4.96 1.05 -10.69
N TYR A 388 -3.95 1.66 -11.29
CA TYR A 388 -2.93 0.94 -12.08
C TYR A 388 -1.49 1.40 -11.79
N PRO A 389 -0.47 0.55 -12.02
CA PRO A 389 0.94 0.90 -11.75
C PRO A 389 1.44 1.98 -12.72
N LYS A 390 2.31 2.89 -12.25
CA LYS A 390 2.90 3.92 -13.11
C LYS A 390 3.96 3.37 -14.07
N GLY A 391 4.11 4.01 -15.24
CA GLY A 391 5.03 3.58 -16.31
C GLY A 391 6.50 3.49 -15.92
N THR A 392 6.94 4.09 -14.80
CA THR A 392 8.31 3.93 -14.29
C THR A 392 8.62 2.52 -13.76
N ARG A 393 7.62 1.65 -13.63
CA ARG A 393 7.76 0.24 -13.17
C ARG A 393 8.08 -0.67 -14.35
N VAL A 394 9.15 -0.35 -15.05
CA VAL A 394 9.61 -1.05 -16.28
C VAL A 394 9.96 -2.52 -16.06
N ASP A 395 10.19 -2.90 -14.80
CA ASP A 395 10.43 -4.27 -14.32
C ASP A 395 9.14 -5.04 -14.00
N SER A 396 7.97 -4.46 -14.24
CA SER A 396 6.65 -5.00 -13.88
C SER A 396 6.47 -5.22 -12.37
N SER A 397 7.21 -4.52 -11.51
CA SER A 397 7.03 -4.55 -10.05
C SER A 397 5.68 -3.96 -9.62
N ASN A 398 5.09 -4.48 -8.54
CA ASN A 398 3.77 -4.04 -8.06
C ASN A 398 3.84 -2.95 -6.97
N TYR A 399 2.72 -2.24 -6.78
CA TYR A 399 2.45 -1.43 -5.58
C TYR A 399 1.64 -2.26 -4.57
N MET A 400 1.60 -1.86 -3.30
CA MET A 400 0.83 -2.59 -2.29
C MET A 400 -0.68 -2.31 -2.45
N PRO A 401 -1.52 -3.29 -2.83
CA PRO A 401 -2.93 -3.04 -3.15
C PRO A 401 -3.77 -2.60 -1.94
N GLN A 402 -3.38 -3.05 -0.74
CA GLN A 402 -4.02 -2.67 0.54
C GLN A 402 -4.21 -1.16 0.69
N LEU A 403 -3.28 -0.34 0.19
CA LEU A 403 -3.36 1.12 0.25
C LEU A 403 -4.66 1.66 -0.37
N PHE A 404 -5.14 1.02 -1.43
CA PHE A 404 -6.33 1.45 -2.17
C PHE A 404 -7.58 0.64 -1.79
N TRP A 405 -7.42 -0.62 -1.35
CA TRP A 405 -8.51 -1.34 -0.67
C TRP A 405 -8.95 -0.62 0.61
N ASN A 406 -8.04 0.04 1.33
CA ASN A 406 -8.37 0.90 2.47
C ASN A 406 -9.26 2.11 2.08
N ALA A 407 -9.17 2.62 0.85
CA ALA A 407 -10.10 3.64 0.33
C ALA A 407 -11.37 3.05 -0.31
N GLY A 408 -11.54 1.71 -0.27
CA GLY A 408 -12.66 1.02 -0.89
C GLY A 408 -12.57 0.87 -2.41
N CYS A 409 -11.42 1.18 -3.03
CA CYS A 409 -11.22 1.08 -4.47
C CYS A 409 -11.40 -0.37 -4.95
N GLN A 410 -12.21 -0.57 -6.00
CA GLN A 410 -12.65 -1.91 -6.39
C GLN A 410 -11.64 -2.59 -7.30
N MET A 411 -11.22 -1.93 -8.39
CA MET A 411 -10.36 -2.52 -9.42
C MET A 411 -8.89 -2.12 -9.22
N VAL A 412 -8.25 -2.70 -8.21
CA VAL A 412 -6.85 -2.41 -7.86
C VAL A 412 -5.92 -3.31 -8.70
N ALA A 413 -5.54 -2.83 -9.89
CA ALA A 413 -4.92 -3.63 -10.93
C ALA A 413 -3.40 -3.85 -10.75
N LEU A 414 -2.96 -5.10 -10.89
CA LEU A 414 -1.58 -5.54 -10.66
C LEU A 414 -0.98 -6.31 -11.86
N ASN A 415 0.35 -6.36 -11.92
CA ASN A 415 1.15 -7.12 -12.90
C ASN A 415 1.24 -8.60 -12.48
N PHE A 416 0.41 -9.48 -13.08
CA PHE A 416 0.30 -10.91 -12.73
C PHE A 416 1.56 -11.74 -13.03
N GLN A 417 2.40 -11.27 -13.97
CA GLN A 417 3.69 -11.90 -14.29
C GLN A 417 4.74 -11.76 -13.18
N THR A 418 4.56 -10.82 -12.24
CA THR A 418 5.50 -10.55 -11.14
C THR A 418 4.92 -11.05 -9.82
N GLN A 419 5.36 -12.21 -9.37
CA GLN A 419 4.91 -12.87 -8.14
C GLN A 419 5.58 -12.30 -6.87
N ASP A 420 5.60 -10.97 -6.76
CA ASP A 420 6.11 -10.24 -5.59
C ASP A 420 5.11 -10.21 -4.42
N LEU A 421 5.51 -9.61 -3.29
CA LEU A 421 4.69 -9.56 -2.06
C LEU A 421 3.26 -9.00 -2.29
N PRO A 422 3.05 -7.91 -3.07
CA PRO A 422 1.70 -7.50 -3.48
C PRO A 422 0.89 -8.57 -4.22
N MET A 423 1.51 -9.29 -5.17
CA MET A 423 0.82 -10.34 -5.92
C MET A 423 0.51 -11.56 -5.03
N GLN A 424 1.43 -11.94 -4.15
CA GLN A 424 1.20 -12.93 -3.10
C GLN A 424 -0.03 -12.55 -2.25
N LEU A 425 -0.10 -11.28 -1.79
CA LEU A 425 -1.24 -10.78 -1.01
C LEU A 425 -2.56 -10.91 -1.80
N ASN A 426 -2.57 -10.48 -3.06
CA ASN A 426 -3.74 -10.55 -3.95
C ASN A 426 -4.21 -12.00 -4.19
N MET A 427 -3.29 -12.88 -4.59
CA MET A 427 -3.55 -14.31 -4.80
C MET A 427 -3.98 -15.04 -3.52
N GLY A 428 -3.54 -14.54 -2.36
CA GLY A 428 -3.95 -15.01 -1.04
C GLY A 428 -5.39 -14.64 -0.69
N ILE A 429 -5.75 -13.36 -0.77
CA ILE A 429 -7.11 -12.92 -0.36
C ILE A 429 -8.20 -13.35 -1.35
N PHE A 430 -7.91 -13.39 -2.66
CA PHE A 430 -8.87 -13.86 -3.66
C PHE A 430 -8.94 -15.40 -3.78
N GLU A 431 -8.35 -16.16 -2.85
CA GLU A 431 -8.72 -17.55 -2.65
C GLU A 431 -10.09 -17.70 -1.95
N TYR A 432 -10.39 -16.80 -1.02
CA TYR A 432 -11.62 -16.80 -0.23
C TYR A 432 -12.82 -16.43 -1.12
N ASN A 433 -14.04 -16.65 -0.62
CA ASN A 433 -15.27 -16.56 -1.42
C ASN A 433 -15.20 -17.43 -2.70
N ARG A 434 -14.72 -18.67 -2.58
CA ARG A 434 -14.61 -19.70 -3.64
C ARG A 434 -13.87 -19.27 -4.91
N ARG A 435 -12.86 -18.40 -4.80
CA ARG A 435 -12.14 -17.82 -5.98
C ARG A 435 -13.08 -17.14 -6.98
N SER A 436 -14.20 -16.58 -6.50
CA SER A 436 -15.15 -15.81 -7.31
C SER A 436 -14.49 -14.60 -8.00
N GLY A 437 -13.39 -14.09 -7.42
CA GLY A 437 -12.72 -12.85 -7.84
C GLY A 437 -13.41 -11.58 -7.31
N TYR A 438 -14.41 -11.75 -6.46
CA TYR A 438 -15.18 -10.69 -5.81
C TYR A 438 -15.17 -10.93 -4.30
N LEU A 439 -14.79 -9.92 -3.52
CA LEU A 439 -14.83 -9.97 -2.05
C LEU A 439 -15.67 -8.81 -1.54
N LEU A 440 -16.67 -9.07 -0.70
CA LEU A 440 -17.58 -8.03 -0.21
C LEU A 440 -16.84 -7.07 0.74
N LYS A 441 -16.95 -5.75 0.48
CA LYS A 441 -16.29 -4.75 1.34
C LYS A 441 -16.94 -4.70 2.73
N PRO A 442 -16.16 -4.36 3.80
CA PRO A 442 -16.71 -4.10 5.12
C PRO A 442 -17.89 -3.12 5.10
N GLU A 443 -18.87 -3.31 5.99
CA GLU A 443 -20.15 -2.60 5.97
C GLU A 443 -20.02 -1.06 5.93
N PHE A 444 -19.09 -0.53 6.72
CA PHE A 444 -18.77 0.90 6.84
C PHE A 444 -18.19 1.51 5.54
N MET A 445 -17.67 0.65 4.65
CA MET A 445 -17.15 1.02 3.33
C MET A 445 -18.20 0.88 2.20
N ARG A 446 -19.46 0.60 2.58
CA ARG A 446 -20.64 0.48 1.69
C ARG A 446 -21.78 1.41 2.12
N ARG A 447 -22.05 1.50 3.43
CA ARG A 447 -23.11 2.32 4.04
C ARG A 447 -22.92 3.81 3.80
N THR A 448 -23.92 4.47 3.22
CA THR A 448 -23.90 5.91 2.90
C THR A 448 -24.26 6.82 4.09
N ASP A 449 -24.68 6.25 5.23
CA ASP A 449 -25.09 7.00 6.43
C ASP A 449 -23.95 7.20 7.45
N LYS A 450 -22.88 6.41 7.38
CA LYS A 450 -21.66 6.56 8.19
C LYS A 450 -20.46 6.92 7.30
N PRO A 451 -19.79 8.08 7.51
CA PRO A 451 -18.49 8.35 6.92
C PRO A 451 -17.42 7.45 7.57
N PHE A 452 -16.34 7.17 6.85
CA PHE A 452 -15.24 6.34 7.35
C PHE A 452 -13.89 6.94 6.94
N ASP A 453 -13.03 7.21 7.93
CA ASP A 453 -11.65 7.64 7.72
C ASP A 453 -10.70 6.42 7.76
N PRO A 454 -10.05 6.05 6.64
CA PRO A 454 -9.10 4.94 6.60
C PRO A 454 -7.78 5.21 7.36
N PHE A 455 -7.57 6.43 7.88
CA PHE A 455 -6.41 6.78 8.72
C PHE A 455 -6.72 6.83 10.23
N THR A 456 -7.93 6.45 10.66
CA THR A 456 -8.28 6.40 12.09
C THR A 456 -7.34 5.51 12.91
N GLU A 457 -6.74 6.05 13.95
CA GLU A 457 -5.94 5.29 14.92
C GLU A 457 -6.79 4.70 16.05
N ASN A 458 -8.02 5.19 16.22
CA ASN A 458 -8.93 4.81 17.29
C ASN A 458 -9.98 3.79 16.82
N ILE A 459 -10.52 3.02 17.78
CA ILE A 459 -11.67 2.13 17.52
C ILE A 459 -12.87 2.96 17.04
N VAL A 460 -13.57 2.46 16.02
CA VAL A 460 -14.66 3.17 15.34
C VAL A 460 -16.00 2.67 15.86
N ASP A 461 -16.94 3.59 16.10
CA ASP A 461 -18.28 3.24 16.60
C ASP A 461 -19.00 2.24 15.68
N GLY A 462 -19.39 1.09 16.26
CA GLY A 462 -20.00 -0.05 15.57
C GLY A 462 -19.02 -1.07 14.99
N ILE A 463 -17.70 -0.82 15.01
CA ILE A 463 -16.69 -1.78 14.58
C ILE A 463 -16.11 -2.49 15.81
N VAL A 464 -16.31 -3.81 15.88
CA VAL A 464 -15.65 -4.65 16.90
C VAL A 464 -14.20 -4.85 16.48
N ALA A 465 -13.30 -4.12 17.14
CA ALA A 465 -11.85 -4.30 17.01
C ALA A 465 -11.43 -5.65 17.62
N ASN A 466 -10.27 -6.19 17.22
CA ASN A 466 -9.78 -7.49 17.70
C ASN A 466 -8.34 -7.42 18.25
N THR A 467 -8.03 -8.32 19.17
CA THR A 467 -6.67 -8.64 19.62
C THR A 467 -6.24 -9.94 18.96
N VAL A 468 -5.13 -9.93 18.22
CA VAL A 468 -4.56 -11.15 17.60
C VAL A 468 -3.20 -11.47 18.22
N LYS A 469 -2.96 -12.74 18.56
CA LYS A 469 -1.65 -13.26 18.95
C LYS A 469 -1.30 -14.47 18.11
N ILE A 470 -0.02 -14.64 17.80
CA ILE A 470 0.49 -15.85 17.15
C ILE A 470 1.88 -16.23 17.67
N LYS A 471 2.01 -17.46 18.19
CA LYS A 471 3.30 -18.09 18.48
C LYS A 471 3.58 -19.14 17.40
N ILE A 472 4.68 -18.96 16.69
CA ILE A 472 5.25 -20.01 15.83
C ILE A 472 5.90 -21.04 16.76
N ILE A 473 5.48 -22.30 16.70
CA ILE A 473 5.98 -23.36 17.61
C ILE A 473 7.01 -24.23 16.91
N SER A 474 6.69 -24.76 15.73
CA SER A 474 7.58 -25.62 14.97
C SER A 474 7.25 -25.59 13.49
N GLY A 475 8.09 -26.24 12.70
CA GLY A 475 7.80 -26.50 11.29
C GLY A 475 8.31 -27.87 10.87
N GLN A 476 7.80 -28.35 9.74
CA GLN A 476 7.98 -29.70 9.25
C GLN A 476 8.34 -29.65 7.76
N PHE A 477 9.35 -30.43 7.36
CA PHE A 477 9.77 -30.65 5.96
C PHE A 477 9.98 -29.36 5.14
N LEU A 478 10.58 -28.32 5.73
CA LEU A 478 10.64 -26.98 5.12
C LEU A 478 11.69 -26.83 4.01
N SER A 479 12.69 -27.71 3.92
CA SER A 479 13.64 -27.75 2.80
C SER A 479 14.33 -29.11 2.73
N ASP A 480 14.59 -29.59 1.51
CA ASP A 480 15.33 -30.83 1.23
C ASP A 480 16.80 -30.77 1.71
N LYS A 481 17.29 -29.57 2.02
CA LYS A 481 18.67 -29.28 2.43
C LYS A 481 18.69 -28.92 3.91
N ARG A 482 19.73 -29.35 4.62
CA ARG A 482 20.05 -28.81 5.96
C ARG A 482 20.48 -27.35 5.82
N VAL A 483 19.61 -26.45 6.24
CA VAL A 483 19.78 -24.99 6.19
C VAL A 483 19.00 -24.38 7.34
N GLY A 484 19.43 -23.23 7.85
CA GLY A 484 18.64 -22.49 8.81
C GLY A 484 17.35 -21.98 8.18
N ILE A 485 16.23 -22.03 8.91
CA ILE A 485 14.94 -21.49 8.50
C ILE A 485 14.50 -20.42 9.52
N TYR A 486 13.90 -19.33 9.06
CA TYR A 486 13.16 -18.39 9.90
C TYR A 486 11.75 -18.16 9.34
N VAL A 487 10.83 -17.74 10.21
CA VAL A 487 9.46 -17.40 9.84
C VAL A 487 9.23 -15.91 10.07
N GLU A 488 8.77 -15.21 9.05
CA GLU A 488 8.26 -13.83 9.13
C GLU A 488 6.74 -13.84 9.33
N VAL A 489 6.26 -12.89 10.13
CA VAL A 489 4.84 -12.62 10.34
C VAL A 489 4.59 -11.13 10.08
N ASP A 490 3.77 -10.85 9.06
CA ASP A 490 3.32 -9.51 8.69
C ASP A 490 1.78 -9.44 8.87
N MET A 491 1.23 -8.29 9.22
CA MET A 491 -0.19 -7.97 9.10
C MET A 491 -0.37 -6.81 8.12
N PHE A 492 -1.38 -6.90 7.27
CA PHE A 492 -1.78 -5.88 6.31
C PHE A 492 -3.25 -5.51 6.57
N GLY A 493 -3.59 -4.24 6.55
CA GLY A 493 -4.94 -3.75 6.83
C GLY A 493 -4.97 -2.22 6.71
N LEU A 494 -5.68 -1.55 7.61
CA LEU A 494 -5.54 -0.10 7.78
C LEU A 494 -4.08 0.28 8.13
N PRO A 495 -3.66 1.55 7.97
CA PRO A 495 -2.30 2.00 8.31
C PRO A 495 -1.92 1.70 9.77
N VAL A 496 -2.87 1.85 10.71
CA VAL A 496 -2.71 1.52 12.13
C VAL A 496 -2.56 0.00 12.40
N ASP A 497 -3.21 -0.84 11.59
CA ASP A 497 -3.21 -2.30 11.71
C ASP A 497 -2.00 -2.95 11.02
N THR A 498 -1.39 -2.24 10.06
CA THR A 498 -0.33 -2.76 9.19
C THR A 498 1.02 -2.81 9.92
N LYS A 499 1.25 -3.88 10.68
CA LYS A 499 2.52 -4.15 11.38
C LYS A 499 3.34 -5.20 10.66
N ARG A 500 4.64 -4.95 10.48
CA ARG A 500 5.52 -5.76 9.62
C ARG A 500 6.88 -6.04 10.26
N LYS A 501 7.58 -7.04 9.72
CA LYS A 501 8.93 -7.49 10.15
C LYS A 501 8.97 -8.22 11.51
N PHE A 502 7.86 -8.75 12.05
CA PHE A 502 8.00 -9.75 13.12
C PHE A 502 8.67 -10.99 12.52
N ARG A 503 9.67 -11.54 13.19
CA ARG A 503 10.47 -12.64 12.65
C ARG A 503 11.07 -13.47 13.76
N THR A 504 10.99 -14.80 13.63
CA THR A 504 11.66 -15.73 14.54
C THR A 504 13.18 -15.67 14.38
N LYS A 505 13.92 -16.30 15.31
CA LYS A 505 15.33 -16.63 15.12
C LYS A 505 15.47 -17.66 14.00
N THR A 506 16.60 -17.64 13.31
CA THR A 506 16.96 -18.69 12.34
C THR A 506 17.24 -20.00 13.10
N SER A 507 16.64 -21.10 12.64
CA SER A 507 16.91 -22.43 13.19
C SER A 507 18.38 -22.82 12.97
N GLN A 508 18.94 -23.66 13.85
CA GLN A 508 20.36 -24.05 13.83
C GLN A 508 20.64 -25.13 12.77
N GLY A 509 20.45 -24.78 11.49
CA GLY A 509 20.64 -25.70 10.34
C GLY A 509 19.58 -26.79 10.20
N ASN A 510 18.57 -26.83 11.08
CA ASN A 510 17.46 -27.77 11.01
C ASN A 510 16.29 -27.19 10.20
N SER A 511 16.05 -27.77 9.04
CA SER A 511 14.92 -27.50 8.13
C SER A 511 13.86 -28.62 8.14
N PHE A 512 14.16 -29.76 8.75
CA PHE A 512 13.31 -30.96 8.71
C PHE A 512 12.23 -30.93 9.80
N ASN A 513 12.62 -30.57 11.04
CA ASN A 513 11.72 -30.41 12.18
C ASN A 513 12.16 -29.30 13.16
N PRO A 514 12.42 -28.05 12.70
CA PRO A 514 12.73 -26.93 13.59
C PRO A 514 11.64 -26.67 14.62
N VAL A 515 12.05 -26.29 15.83
CA VAL A 515 11.19 -25.81 16.92
C VAL A 515 11.68 -24.43 17.32
N TRP A 516 10.74 -23.48 17.49
CA TRP A 516 11.00 -22.12 17.93
C TRP A 516 10.27 -21.90 19.26
N ASP A 517 11.03 -21.87 20.37
CA ASP A 517 10.48 -21.41 21.64
C ASP A 517 10.78 -19.92 21.82
N GLU A 518 9.89 -19.11 21.28
CA GLU A 518 9.93 -17.65 21.31
C GLU A 518 8.61 -17.08 21.81
N GLU A 519 8.58 -15.82 22.23
CA GLU A 519 7.36 -15.16 22.68
C GLU A 519 6.34 -14.98 21.53
N PRO A 520 5.03 -14.99 21.80
CA PRO A 520 4.02 -14.73 20.77
C PRO A 520 4.18 -13.33 20.17
N PHE A 521 3.98 -13.20 18.86
CA PHE A 521 3.81 -11.89 18.23
C PHE A 521 2.39 -11.38 18.52
N ILE A 522 2.28 -10.20 19.13
CA ILE A 522 1.01 -9.66 19.64
C ILE A 522 0.60 -8.39 18.86
N PHE A 523 -0.56 -8.47 18.22
CA PHE A 523 -1.28 -7.37 17.58
C PHE A 523 -2.38 -6.92 18.55
N HIS A 524 -1.97 -6.13 19.56
CA HIS A 524 -2.80 -5.72 20.71
C HIS A 524 -4.14 -5.06 20.33
N LYS A 525 -4.19 -4.31 19.23
CA LYS A 525 -5.38 -3.63 18.71
C LYS A 525 -5.32 -3.73 17.19
N VAL A 526 -6.30 -4.40 16.61
CA VAL A 526 -6.61 -4.42 15.17
C VAL A 526 -7.96 -3.71 15.03
N VAL A 527 -7.94 -2.50 14.48
CA VAL A 527 -9.06 -1.57 14.43
C VAL A 527 -10.14 -2.04 13.45
N LEU A 528 -9.75 -2.60 12.29
CA LEU A 528 -10.70 -3.12 11.30
C LEU A 528 -10.36 -4.57 10.90
N PRO A 529 -10.67 -5.57 11.75
CA PRO A 529 -10.27 -6.97 11.52
C PRO A 529 -10.91 -7.59 10.27
N THR A 530 -12.04 -7.07 9.79
CA THR A 530 -12.67 -7.49 8.53
C THR A 530 -11.92 -7.07 7.27
N LEU A 531 -10.98 -6.12 7.38
CA LEU A 531 -10.09 -5.68 6.29
C LEU A 531 -8.64 -6.14 6.49
N ALA A 532 -8.31 -6.68 7.67
CA ALA A 532 -6.98 -7.10 8.03
C ALA A 532 -6.68 -8.55 7.61
N SER A 533 -5.46 -8.79 7.11
CA SER A 533 -4.94 -10.10 6.73
C SER A 533 -3.57 -10.34 7.35
N LEU A 534 -3.42 -11.48 8.02
CA LEU A 534 -2.16 -11.99 8.55
C LEU A 534 -1.43 -12.78 7.46
N ARG A 535 -0.15 -12.51 7.25
CA ARG A 535 0.75 -13.25 6.35
C ARG A 535 1.85 -13.91 7.17
N ILE A 536 2.01 -15.22 7.00
CA ILE A 536 3.07 -16.02 7.63
C ILE A 536 3.92 -16.59 6.50
N ALA A 537 5.24 -16.38 6.53
CA ALA A 537 6.14 -16.78 5.45
C ALA A 537 7.45 -17.36 5.97
N ALA A 538 7.82 -18.55 5.48
CA ALA A 538 9.08 -19.20 5.80
C ALA A 538 10.17 -18.88 4.75
N PHE A 539 11.39 -18.70 5.24
CA PHE A 539 12.58 -18.39 4.43
C PHE A 539 13.78 -19.18 4.90
N GLU A 540 14.62 -19.61 3.96
CA GLU A 540 15.96 -20.13 4.23
C GLU A 540 16.91 -18.99 4.60
N GLU A 541 17.93 -19.33 5.39
CA GLU A 541 19.08 -18.49 5.67
C GLU A 541 19.69 -17.91 4.38
N GLY A 542 19.89 -16.58 4.36
CA GLY A 542 20.22 -15.84 3.13
C GLY A 542 19.00 -15.27 2.38
N GLY A 543 17.78 -15.55 2.82
CA GLY A 543 16.55 -14.93 2.33
C GLY A 543 15.93 -15.57 1.09
N LYS A 544 16.19 -16.85 0.83
CA LYS A 544 15.47 -17.61 -0.20
C LYS A 544 14.09 -18.00 0.34
N PHE A 545 13.05 -17.73 -0.44
CA PHE A 545 11.67 -18.12 -0.11
C PHE A 545 11.50 -19.64 -0.02
N VAL A 546 10.66 -20.09 0.92
CA VAL A 546 10.22 -21.49 1.05
C VAL A 546 8.73 -21.60 0.72
N GLY A 547 7.91 -20.76 1.34
CA GLY A 547 6.46 -20.79 1.19
C GLY A 547 5.77 -19.88 2.20
N HIS A 548 4.49 -19.60 1.99
CA HIS A 548 3.71 -18.69 2.82
C HIS A 548 2.25 -19.12 2.98
N ARG A 549 1.52 -18.45 3.87
CA ARG A 549 0.05 -18.47 3.95
C ARG A 549 -0.46 -17.07 4.26
N ILE A 550 -1.65 -16.75 3.74
CA ILE A 550 -2.40 -15.52 4.03
C ILE A 550 -3.76 -15.92 4.61
N LEU A 551 -4.12 -15.27 5.72
CA LEU A 551 -5.26 -15.59 6.59
C LEU A 551 -5.97 -14.27 6.98
N PRO A 552 -7.20 -14.01 6.50
CA PRO A 552 -7.99 -12.88 6.98
C PRO A 552 -8.22 -12.98 8.49
N VAL A 553 -8.08 -11.86 9.21
CA VAL A 553 -8.19 -11.82 10.68
C VAL A 553 -9.60 -12.18 11.14
N SER A 554 -10.61 -11.89 10.33
CA SER A 554 -12.01 -12.30 10.56
C SER A 554 -12.27 -13.81 10.53
N VAL A 555 -11.40 -14.63 9.92
CA VAL A 555 -11.65 -16.08 9.70
C VAL A 555 -10.62 -17.01 10.34
N ILE A 556 -9.54 -16.45 10.92
CA ILE A 556 -8.51 -17.25 11.60
C ILE A 556 -9.07 -17.86 12.89
N ARG A 557 -9.08 -19.19 13.00
CA ARG A 557 -9.44 -19.90 14.23
C ARG A 557 -8.29 -19.80 15.26
N PRO A 558 -8.57 -19.59 16.56
CA PRO A 558 -7.57 -19.67 17.61
C PRO A 558 -7.37 -21.12 18.07
N GLY A 559 -6.19 -21.37 18.64
CA GLY A 559 -5.76 -22.68 19.10
C GLY A 559 -4.48 -23.15 18.42
N TYR A 560 -4.17 -24.43 18.62
CA TYR A 560 -3.04 -25.12 18.01
C TYR A 560 -3.43 -25.65 16.63
N HIS A 561 -2.82 -25.13 15.57
CA HIS A 561 -3.15 -25.49 14.20
C HIS A 561 -1.92 -25.69 13.33
N TYR A 562 -2.02 -26.61 12.37
CA TYR A 562 -1.08 -26.70 11.26
C TYR A 562 -1.44 -25.71 10.15
N ILE A 563 -0.41 -25.12 9.56
CA ILE A 563 -0.48 -24.24 8.40
C ILE A 563 0.35 -24.88 7.29
N CYS A 564 -0.30 -25.52 6.32
CA CYS A 564 0.34 -25.95 5.08
C CYS A 564 0.76 -24.72 4.29
N LEU A 565 2.06 -24.61 3.98
CA LEU A 565 2.62 -23.48 3.25
C LEU A 565 2.31 -23.58 1.76
N ARG A 566 2.45 -22.45 1.07
CA ARG A 566 2.09 -22.28 -0.33
C ARG A 566 3.15 -21.52 -1.12
N ASN A 567 3.31 -21.86 -2.39
CA ASN A 567 4.20 -21.11 -3.28
C ASN A 567 3.69 -19.68 -3.52
N GLU A 568 4.47 -18.88 -4.24
CA GLU A 568 4.20 -17.47 -4.50
C GLU A 568 2.83 -17.28 -5.20
N SER A 569 2.46 -18.18 -6.12
CA SER A 569 1.17 -18.24 -6.81
C SER A 569 0.00 -18.79 -5.95
N ASN A 570 0.17 -18.86 -4.63
CA ASN A 570 -0.77 -19.40 -3.64
C ASN A 570 -1.22 -20.86 -3.89
N GLN A 571 -0.41 -21.69 -4.57
CA GLN A 571 -0.67 -23.13 -4.72
C GLN A 571 -0.11 -23.91 -3.50
N PRO A 572 -0.81 -24.94 -3.01
CA PRO A 572 -0.38 -25.71 -1.83
C PRO A 572 0.94 -26.45 -2.07
N LEU A 573 1.86 -26.34 -1.10
CA LEU A 573 3.03 -27.21 -1.01
C LEU A 573 2.65 -28.48 -0.23
N CYS A 574 3.20 -29.63 -0.61
CA CYS A 574 2.78 -30.93 -0.08
C CYS A 574 3.28 -31.21 1.35
N LEU A 575 4.57 -30.96 1.61
CA LEU A 575 5.23 -31.29 2.88
C LEU A 575 5.53 -30.08 3.80
N PRO A 576 5.95 -28.89 3.28
CA PRO A 576 6.25 -27.74 4.12
C PRO A 576 5.05 -27.23 4.92
N ALA A 577 5.10 -27.41 6.25
CA ALA A 577 4.06 -26.96 7.17
C ALA A 577 4.66 -26.29 8.41
N LEU A 578 3.86 -25.42 9.06
CA LEU A 578 4.17 -24.83 10.35
C LEU A 578 3.11 -25.22 11.38
N LEU A 579 3.51 -25.58 12.60
CA LEU A 579 2.63 -25.66 13.75
C LEU A 579 2.66 -24.32 14.49
N VAL A 580 1.49 -23.71 14.68
CA VAL A 580 1.33 -22.44 15.40
C VAL A 580 0.34 -22.59 16.55
N TYR A 581 0.44 -21.70 17.54
CA TYR A 581 -0.66 -21.38 18.44
C TYR A 581 -1.14 -19.96 18.15
N THR A 582 -2.46 -19.78 18.12
CA THR A 582 -3.10 -18.52 17.75
C THR A 582 -4.16 -18.14 18.79
N GLU A 583 -4.31 -16.84 19.03
CA GLU A 583 -5.44 -16.29 19.77
C GLU A 583 -6.04 -15.14 18.96
N ALA A 584 -7.36 -15.17 18.75
CA ALA A 584 -8.13 -14.09 18.15
C ALA A 584 -9.33 -13.86 19.04
N ASN A 585 -9.42 -12.67 19.63
CA ASN A 585 -10.46 -12.28 20.58
C ASN A 585 -10.90 -10.85 20.26
N ASP A 586 -12.06 -10.45 20.74
CA ASP A 586 -12.47 -9.04 20.67
C ASP A 586 -11.58 -8.15 21.55
N TYR A 587 -11.31 -6.94 21.08
CA TYR A 587 -10.46 -5.98 21.78
C TYR A 587 -11.25 -5.26 22.86
N ILE A 588 -10.83 -5.44 24.12
CA ILE A 588 -11.35 -4.74 25.29
C ILE A 588 -10.24 -3.77 25.74
N PRO A 589 -10.49 -2.44 25.79
CA PRO A 589 -9.55 -1.49 26.37
C PRO A 589 -9.24 -1.83 27.83
N ASP A 590 -8.00 -1.63 28.27
CA ASP A 590 -7.54 -2.04 29.61
C ASP A 590 -8.38 -1.39 30.72
N ASP A 591 -8.70 -0.10 30.58
CA ASP A 591 -9.59 0.67 31.48
C ASP A 591 -11.03 0.10 31.61
N HIS A 592 -11.44 -0.77 30.68
CA HIS A 592 -12.80 -1.32 30.59
C HIS A 592 -12.88 -2.82 30.90
N GLN A 593 -11.77 -3.46 31.31
CA GLN A 593 -11.70 -4.91 31.50
C GLN A 593 -12.68 -5.44 32.57
N ASP A 594 -12.83 -4.74 33.70
CA ASP A 594 -13.78 -5.11 34.76
C ASP A 594 -15.24 -5.01 34.30
N TYR A 595 -15.59 -3.96 33.54
CA TYR A 595 -16.96 -3.80 32.99
C TYR A 595 -17.28 -4.90 31.98
N ALA A 596 -16.34 -5.27 31.12
CA ALA A 596 -16.52 -6.37 30.17
C ALA A 596 -16.68 -7.72 30.89
N PHE A 597 -15.93 -7.96 31.97
CA PHE A 597 -16.09 -9.16 32.81
C PHE A 597 -17.46 -9.20 33.51
N ALA A 598 -17.92 -8.07 34.04
CA ALA A 598 -19.24 -7.94 34.67
C ALA A 598 -20.39 -8.17 33.67
N LEU A 599 -20.27 -7.69 32.44
CA LEU A 599 -21.24 -7.93 31.36
C LEU A 599 -21.24 -9.39 30.87
N THR A 600 -20.07 -10.04 30.83
CA THR A 600 -19.93 -11.44 30.41
C THR A 600 -20.47 -12.42 31.47
N ASN A 601 -20.39 -12.08 32.75
CA ASN A 601 -20.95 -12.91 33.82
C ASN A 601 -21.59 -12.07 34.95
N PRO A 602 -22.79 -11.50 34.70
CA PRO A 602 -23.46 -10.61 35.65
C PRO A 602 -23.89 -11.35 36.92
N ILE A 603 -24.21 -12.65 36.84
CA ILE A 603 -24.58 -13.46 38.01
C ILE A 603 -23.40 -13.57 38.98
N LYS A 604 -22.17 -13.81 38.48
CA LYS A 604 -20.95 -13.83 39.31
C LYS A 604 -20.60 -12.45 39.86
N HIS A 605 -20.82 -11.38 39.10
CA HIS A 605 -20.59 -10.02 39.59
C HIS A 605 -21.57 -9.65 40.72
N ILE A 606 -22.86 -9.97 40.56
CA ILE A 606 -23.90 -9.74 41.58
C ILE A 606 -23.71 -10.68 42.79
N SER A 607 -23.09 -11.86 42.65
CA SER A 607 -22.73 -12.68 43.80
C SER A 607 -21.47 -12.18 44.54
N LEU A 608 -20.64 -11.33 43.94
CA LEU A 608 -19.60 -10.59 44.69
C LEU A 608 -20.22 -9.47 45.54
N ASP A 609 -21.34 -8.88 45.11
CA ASP A 609 -22.16 -7.95 45.93
C ASP A 609 -22.80 -8.65 47.16
N GLN A 610 -22.80 -9.99 47.18
CA GLN A 610 -23.11 -10.78 48.39
C GLN A 610 -22.07 -10.55 49.50
N ARG A 611 -20.84 -10.09 49.19
CA ARG A 611 -19.89 -9.57 50.18
C ARG A 611 -20.35 -8.25 50.80
N ALA A 612 -21.00 -7.37 50.04
CA ALA A 612 -21.60 -6.16 50.60
C ALA A 612 -22.72 -6.52 51.60
N LYS A 613 -23.50 -7.57 51.31
CA LYS A 613 -24.49 -8.12 52.26
C LYS A 613 -23.86 -8.78 53.49
N GLN A 614 -22.69 -9.41 53.36
CA GLN A 614 -21.92 -9.93 54.50
C GLN A 614 -21.28 -8.80 55.33
N LEU A 615 -20.84 -7.70 54.70
CA LEU A 615 -20.39 -6.49 55.39
C LEU A 615 -21.55 -5.78 56.11
N MET A 616 -22.75 -5.77 55.54
CA MET A 616 -23.95 -5.28 56.24
C MET A 616 -24.27 -6.09 57.51
N ALA A 617 -23.92 -7.38 57.57
CA ALA A 617 -24.04 -8.18 58.80
C ALA A 617 -22.96 -7.85 59.87
N LEU A 618 -21.85 -7.21 59.48
CA LEU A 618 -20.85 -6.61 60.37
C LEU A 618 -21.18 -5.16 60.77
N ILE A 619 -22.15 -4.54 60.09
CA ILE A 619 -22.65 -3.17 60.33
C ILE A 619 -24.01 -3.19 61.06
N GLY A 620 -24.60 -4.37 61.28
CA GLY A 620 -25.90 -4.55 61.93
C GLY A 620 -25.91 -4.06 63.39
N ASP A 621 -26.97 -3.35 63.75
CA ASP A 621 -27.11 -2.64 65.03
C ASP A 621 -27.00 -3.56 66.27
N SER A 622 -26.40 -3.01 67.33
CA SER A 622 -26.30 -3.66 68.65
C SER A 622 -26.69 -2.70 69.79
N GLU A 623 -27.84 -2.05 69.63
CA GLU A 623 -28.66 -1.57 70.75
C GLU A 623 -29.44 -2.79 71.33
N GLN A 624 -29.54 -3.06 72.64
CA GLN A 624 -29.13 -2.32 73.84
C GLN A 624 -28.67 -3.28 74.95
N ALA A 625 -27.74 -2.85 75.82
CA ALA A 625 -27.62 -3.33 77.20
C ALA A 625 -26.91 -2.30 78.08
N ASN A 626 -27.39 -2.09 79.31
CA ASN A 626 -26.82 -1.16 80.30
C ASN A 626 -26.41 -1.89 81.59
N ASN A 627 -25.51 -1.28 82.38
CA ASN A 627 -24.92 -1.73 83.66
C ASN A 627 -23.85 -2.84 83.56
N GLY A 628 -22.76 -2.75 84.35
CA GLY A 628 -21.77 -3.86 84.43
C GLY A 628 -20.49 -3.69 85.28
N GLU A 629 -19.92 -2.49 85.44
CA GLU A 629 -18.74 -2.13 86.29
C GLU A 629 -17.37 -2.87 86.12
N LYS A 630 -16.30 -2.07 85.89
CA LYS A 630 -14.92 -2.14 86.48
C LYS A 630 -14.08 -3.44 86.38
N THR A 631 -12.75 -3.46 86.19
CA THR A 631 -11.63 -2.54 85.80
C THR A 631 -10.43 -3.48 85.47
N SER A 632 -9.34 -3.17 84.75
CA SER A 632 -8.47 -1.96 84.64
C SER A 632 -7.47 -2.13 83.47
N GLY A 633 -6.92 -1.07 82.84
CA GLY A 633 -5.78 -1.29 81.91
C GLY A 633 -5.32 -0.20 80.91
N ILE A 634 -5.10 1.06 81.33
CA ILE A 634 -4.12 2.04 80.78
C ILE A 634 -3.94 2.16 79.23
N GLN A 635 -4.47 3.27 78.66
CA GLN A 635 -3.99 4.08 77.50
C GLN A 635 -3.80 3.42 76.10
N LYS A 636 -4.08 4.10 74.97
CA LYS A 636 -4.12 5.55 74.68
C LYS A 636 -5.09 5.89 73.53
N GLN A 637 -5.81 7.01 73.63
CA GLN A 637 -6.50 7.71 72.51
C GLN A 637 -5.56 8.84 72.00
N GLU A 638 -5.78 9.57 70.89
CA GLU A 638 -6.92 10.36 70.35
C GLU A 638 -6.67 10.61 68.83
N THR A 639 -7.56 11.08 67.94
CA THR A 639 -9.03 11.34 67.87
C THR A 639 -9.46 11.31 66.36
N PRO A 640 -10.76 11.24 66.02
CA PRO A 640 -11.22 10.90 64.65
C PRO A 640 -11.49 12.11 63.71
N SER A 641 -11.88 11.77 62.48
CA SER A 641 -12.27 12.69 61.39
C SER A 641 -13.65 13.32 61.55
N MET A 642 -13.92 14.38 60.77
CA MET A 642 -15.24 14.64 60.18
C MET A 642 -15.12 15.24 58.77
N SER A 643 -16.22 15.23 58.02
CA SER A 643 -16.31 15.52 56.57
C SER A 643 -16.36 17.03 56.24
N PRO A 644 -16.22 17.42 54.95
CA PRO A 644 -17.45 17.66 54.15
C PRO A 644 -17.34 17.41 52.62
N GLN A 645 -18.50 17.36 51.94
CA GLN A 645 -18.67 17.84 50.55
C GLN A 645 -19.23 19.29 50.61
N VAL A 646 -19.24 20.17 49.60
CA VAL A 646 -19.25 20.08 48.12
C VAL A 646 -18.55 21.35 47.55
N ILE A 647 -18.39 21.43 46.22
CA ILE A 647 -18.25 22.64 45.35
C ILE A 647 -16.88 22.86 44.67
N ALA A 648 -16.95 22.82 43.32
CA ALA A 648 -16.12 23.41 42.27
C ALA A 648 -14.66 23.88 42.55
N GLY A 649 -13.72 23.27 41.83
CA GLY A 649 -12.38 23.82 41.61
C GLY A 649 -11.72 23.22 40.35
N ASN A 650 -11.70 23.96 39.24
CA ASN A 650 -11.14 23.49 37.96
C ASN A 650 -9.92 24.34 37.54
N ARG A 651 -8.79 23.68 37.26
CA ARG A 651 -7.56 24.17 36.58
C ARG A 651 -6.96 25.53 36.97
N LYS A 652 -5.77 25.47 37.57
CA LYS A 652 -4.55 26.18 37.07
C LYS A 652 -3.40 25.15 37.02
N VAL A 653 -2.66 24.99 35.93
CA VAL A 653 -1.77 25.93 35.21
C VAL A 653 -0.52 26.23 36.04
N SER A 654 0.62 25.78 35.52
CA SER A 654 1.97 25.91 36.10
C SER A 654 2.52 27.34 35.98
N THR A 655 3.41 27.69 36.89
CA THR A 655 4.04 29.02 36.99
C THR A 655 5.45 29.04 36.44
N THR A 656 5.78 30.06 35.65
CA THR A 656 7.16 30.45 35.33
C THR A 656 7.85 31.14 36.52
N PRO A 657 9.19 31.15 36.59
CA PRO A 657 9.93 31.85 37.64
C PRO A 657 9.90 33.38 37.48
N VAL A 658 10.14 34.09 38.58
CA VAL A 658 10.06 35.56 38.67
C VAL A 658 11.45 36.19 38.49
N ALA A 659 11.50 37.29 37.72
CA ALA A 659 12.61 38.24 37.73
C ALA A 659 12.09 39.64 38.15
N SER A 660 12.87 40.35 38.96
CA SER A 660 12.46 41.61 39.63
C SER A 660 12.50 42.84 38.71
N PRO A 661 11.66 43.88 38.96
CA PRO A 661 11.45 44.97 38.00
C PRO A 661 12.53 46.07 38.05
N GLY A 662 12.90 46.59 36.88
CA GLY A 662 13.83 47.71 36.74
C GLY A 662 13.47 48.67 35.60
N MET A 663 13.19 49.92 35.95
CA MET A 663 13.26 51.16 35.15
C MET A 663 12.75 51.17 33.68
N ILE A 664 11.53 51.73 33.54
CA ILE A 664 11.09 52.67 32.49
C ILE A 664 12.02 52.79 31.24
N GLY A 665 11.66 52.12 30.14
CA GLY A 665 12.42 52.16 28.89
C GLY A 665 11.58 51.85 27.64
N VAL A 666 10.99 52.89 27.06
CA VAL A 666 10.19 52.94 25.81
C VAL A 666 10.35 51.74 24.86
N HIS A 667 9.36 50.86 24.81
CA HIS A 667 9.09 50.01 23.65
C HIS A 667 7.67 50.25 23.14
N ARG A 668 7.57 50.63 21.86
CA ARG A 668 6.32 50.56 21.08
C ARG A 668 6.08 49.11 20.69
N ASP A 669 4.82 48.68 20.72
CA ASP A 669 4.39 47.46 20.02
C ASP A 669 4.65 47.62 18.52
N ASP A 670 5.72 47.00 18.01
CA ASP A 670 6.02 47.06 16.58
C ASP A 670 5.19 45.98 15.86
N LEU A 671 3.97 46.38 15.49
CA LEU A 671 2.93 45.57 14.83
C LEU A 671 3.48 44.65 13.71
N ILE A 672 4.56 45.05 13.05
CA ILE A 672 5.19 44.31 11.96
C ILE A 672 5.95 43.07 12.47
N ALA A 673 6.58 43.14 13.63
CA ALA A 673 7.24 41.99 14.26
C ALA A 673 6.25 40.88 14.62
N SER A 674 4.99 41.23 14.95
CA SER A 674 3.93 40.23 15.18
C SER A 674 3.34 39.57 13.93
N ILE A 675 3.74 40.01 12.73
CA ILE A 675 3.23 39.50 11.43
C ILE A 675 4.32 38.68 10.72
N LEU A 676 5.59 39.03 10.90
CA LEU A 676 6.71 38.42 10.17
C LEU A 676 6.90 36.94 10.57
N THR A 677 6.71 36.04 9.63
CA THR A 677 7.02 34.61 9.80
C THR A 677 8.54 34.36 9.62
N ASP A 678 9.18 33.64 10.55
CA ASP A 678 10.59 33.27 10.39
C ASP A 678 10.80 32.21 9.29
N VAL A 679 11.91 32.33 8.57
CA VAL A 679 12.28 31.45 7.44
C VAL A 679 13.79 31.23 7.46
N HIS A 680 14.21 29.99 7.66
CA HIS A 680 15.62 29.58 7.68
C HIS A 680 16.03 28.85 6.40
N ALA A 681 17.31 28.95 6.02
CA ALA A 681 17.91 28.09 5.00
C ALA A 681 18.04 26.65 5.51
N PRO A 682 17.99 25.63 4.64
CA PRO A 682 18.12 24.25 5.07
C PRO A 682 19.54 23.94 5.54
N SER A 683 19.65 23.02 6.50
CA SER A 683 20.94 22.48 6.95
C SER A 683 21.57 21.58 5.89
N LEU A 684 22.87 21.28 6.03
CA LEU A 684 23.57 20.40 5.09
C LEU A 684 23.10 18.94 5.24
N GLU A 685 22.71 18.57 6.45
CA GLU A 685 22.15 17.28 6.85
C GLU A 685 20.73 17.13 6.27
N GLU A 686 19.88 18.16 6.39
CA GLU A 686 18.56 18.21 5.73
C GLU A 686 18.65 18.11 4.20
N LEU A 687 19.72 18.65 3.59
CA LEU A 687 20.00 18.50 2.16
C LEU A 687 20.50 17.08 1.80
N LYS A 688 21.31 16.45 2.66
CA LYS A 688 21.76 15.05 2.54
C LYS A 688 20.59 14.06 2.73
N LEU A 689 19.53 14.42 3.47
CA LEU A 689 18.31 13.61 3.61
C LEU A 689 17.33 13.71 2.41
N GLN A 690 17.56 14.60 1.44
CA GLN A 690 16.62 14.80 0.33
C GLN A 690 16.48 13.56 -0.57
N LYS A 691 15.22 13.23 -0.89
CA LYS A 691 14.80 12.04 -1.66
C LYS A 691 15.52 11.86 -3.01
N SER A 692 15.98 12.95 -3.62
CA SER A 692 16.74 12.95 -4.89
C SER A 692 18.23 12.65 -4.70
N PHE A 693 18.84 13.02 -3.57
CA PHE A 693 20.22 12.70 -3.20
C PHE A 693 20.32 11.27 -2.65
N VAL A 694 19.42 10.87 -1.74
CA VAL A 694 19.34 9.48 -1.22
C VAL A 694 19.16 8.47 -2.36
N LYS A 695 18.35 8.78 -3.37
CA LYS A 695 18.22 7.97 -4.60
C LYS A 695 19.54 7.77 -5.36
N LEU A 696 20.42 8.78 -5.38
CA LEU A 696 21.74 8.67 -6.02
C LEU A 696 22.65 7.73 -5.22
N LEU A 697 22.73 7.88 -3.90
CA LEU A 697 23.49 6.98 -3.03
C LEU A 697 23.02 5.52 -3.18
N CYS A 698 21.70 5.29 -3.22
CA CYS A 698 21.13 3.96 -3.49
C CYS A 698 21.52 3.39 -4.87
N ARG A 699 21.69 4.24 -5.89
CA ARG A 699 22.17 3.81 -7.23
C ARG A 699 23.66 3.44 -7.17
N GLN A 700 24.48 4.30 -6.56
CA GLN A 700 25.93 4.11 -6.44
C GLN A 700 26.26 2.81 -5.68
N TYR A 701 25.58 2.57 -4.55
CA TYR A 701 25.67 1.32 -3.79
C TYR A 701 25.31 0.08 -4.63
N ARG A 702 24.24 0.15 -5.44
CA ARG A 702 23.83 -0.96 -6.34
C ARG A 702 24.89 -1.23 -7.41
N GLU A 703 25.47 -0.19 -7.99
CA GLU A 703 26.51 -0.28 -9.02
C GLU A 703 27.81 -0.90 -8.45
N LEU A 704 28.30 -0.41 -7.30
CA LEU A 704 29.42 -1.03 -6.60
C LEU A 704 29.12 -2.49 -6.21
N ARG A 705 27.92 -2.81 -5.71
CA ARG A 705 27.55 -4.19 -5.36
C ARG A 705 27.51 -5.13 -6.57
N GLN A 706 27.17 -4.63 -7.77
CA GLN A 706 27.26 -5.39 -9.01
C GLN A 706 28.72 -5.59 -9.46
N LEU A 707 29.57 -4.57 -9.31
CA LEU A 707 31.00 -4.65 -9.61
C LEU A 707 31.70 -5.71 -8.75
N HIS A 708 31.53 -5.66 -7.42
CA HIS A 708 32.11 -6.66 -6.51
C HIS A 708 31.66 -8.10 -6.84
N ARG A 709 30.39 -8.30 -7.23
CA ARG A 709 29.89 -9.61 -7.71
C ARG A 709 30.58 -10.06 -9.01
N LYS A 710 30.87 -9.14 -9.94
CA LYS A 710 31.64 -9.41 -11.17
C LYS A 710 33.10 -9.78 -10.85
N HIS A 711 33.68 -9.13 -9.85
CA HIS A 711 35.04 -9.37 -9.37
C HIS A 711 35.19 -10.72 -8.66
N GLN A 712 34.29 -11.05 -7.72
CA GLN A 712 34.20 -12.37 -7.08
C GLN A 712 34.03 -13.51 -8.11
N ARG A 713 33.21 -13.31 -9.16
CA ARG A 713 33.07 -14.28 -10.25
C ARG A 713 34.38 -14.50 -11.01
N LYS A 714 35.09 -13.42 -11.38
CA LYS A 714 36.43 -13.52 -12.03
C LYS A 714 37.43 -14.29 -11.15
N VAL A 715 37.49 -13.96 -9.86
CA VAL A 715 38.37 -14.65 -8.88
C VAL A 715 38.02 -16.13 -8.82
N SER A 716 36.75 -16.49 -8.61
CA SER A 716 36.34 -17.90 -8.51
C SER A 716 36.63 -18.70 -9.78
N THR A 717 36.51 -18.11 -10.98
CA THR A 717 36.92 -18.78 -12.24
C THR A 717 38.43 -19.01 -12.28
N LEU A 718 39.24 -17.99 -12.00
CA LEU A 718 40.71 -18.10 -12.01
C LEU A 718 41.20 -19.15 -10.99
N CYS A 719 40.65 -19.12 -9.78
CA CYS A 719 40.97 -20.11 -8.74
C CYS A 719 40.59 -21.54 -9.17
N LYS A 720 39.45 -21.75 -9.84
CA LYS A 720 39.05 -23.05 -10.38
C LYS A 720 39.99 -23.54 -11.50
N GLU A 721 40.41 -22.67 -12.41
CA GLU A 721 41.41 -23.00 -13.43
C GLU A 721 42.77 -23.37 -12.84
N GLN A 722 43.18 -22.73 -11.74
CA GLN A 722 44.45 -23.00 -11.06
C GLN A 722 44.37 -24.29 -10.24
N SER A 723 43.32 -24.47 -9.44
CA SER A 723 43.10 -25.67 -8.63
C SER A 723 42.91 -26.94 -9.48
N THR A 724 42.32 -26.83 -10.67
CA THR A 724 42.24 -27.97 -11.62
C THR A 724 43.62 -28.34 -12.19
N ARG A 725 44.49 -27.37 -12.54
CA ARG A 725 45.88 -27.63 -12.94
C ARG A 725 46.68 -28.30 -11.82
N ILE A 726 46.57 -27.82 -10.59
CA ILE A 726 47.21 -28.43 -9.41
C ILE A 726 46.70 -29.85 -9.18
N THR A 727 45.39 -30.07 -9.27
CA THR A 727 44.79 -31.41 -9.14
C THR A 727 45.29 -32.38 -10.23
N GLN A 728 45.43 -31.90 -11.48
CA GLN A 728 46.00 -32.70 -12.57
C GLN A 728 47.44 -33.12 -12.27
N LEU A 729 48.31 -32.19 -11.86
CA LEU A 729 49.70 -32.47 -11.49
C LEU A 729 49.80 -33.46 -10.31
N GLN A 730 48.99 -33.28 -9.26
CA GLN A 730 48.91 -34.22 -8.15
C GLN A 730 48.39 -35.61 -8.58
N SER A 731 47.45 -35.67 -9.54
CA SER A 731 46.96 -36.94 -10.08
C SER A 731 48.04 -37.69 -10.88
N ILE A 732 48.90 -36.97 -11.61
CA ILE A 732 50.05 -37.54 -12.32
C ILE A 732 51.07 -38.09 -11.32
N ARG A 733 51.35 -37.37 -10.23
CA ARG A 733 52.20 -37.86 -9.13
C ARG A 733 51.65 -39.14 -8.51
N LYS A 734 50.34 -39.18 -8.18
CA LYS A 734 49.68 -40.39 -7.65
C LYS A 734 49.72 -41.58 -8.64
N LYS A 735 49.44 -41.36 -9.93
CA LYS A 735 49.52 -42.40 -10.96
C LYS A 735 50.95 -42.95 -11.11
N LYS A 736 51.97 -42.08 -11.16
CA LYS A 736 53.39 -42.51 -11.21
C LYS A 736 53.80 -43.28 -9.95
N SER A 737 53.35 -42.85 -8.77
CA SER A 737 53.59 -43.56 -7.50
C SER A 737 53.03 -44.99 -7.52
N ILE A 738 51.75 -45.17 -7.90
CA ILE A 738 51.11 -46.50 -7.99
C ILE A 738 51.85 -47.41 -8.99
N VAL A 739 52.26 -46.88 -10.15
CA VAL A 739 53.01 -47.66 -11.16
C VAL A 739 54.39 -48.11 -10.66
N ARG A 740 55.06 -47.33 -9.78
CA ARG A 740 56.30 -47.78 -9.12
C ARG A 740 56.04 -48.93 -8.15
N THR A 741 55.01 -48.83 -7.31
CA THR A 741 54.65 -49.88 -6.33
C THR A 741 54.38 -51.24 -6.98
N ILE A 742 53.78 -51.24 -8.18
CA ILE A 742 53.46 -52.47 -8.93
C ILE A 742 54.69 -53.12 -9.59
N LYS A 743 55.77 -52.35 -9.85
CA LYS A 743 56.91 -52.81 -10.66
C LYS A 743 58.16 -53.31 -9.91
N GLY A 744 58.15 -53.32 -8.58
CA GLY A 744 59.07 -54.12 -7.75
C GLY A 744 60.56 -54.02 -8.09
N GLY A 745 61.15 -52.82 -8.00
CA GLY A 745 62.58 -52.62 -8.22
C GLY A 745 63.11 -51.38 -7.48
N GLN A 746 64.34 -51.47 -6.98
CA GLN A 746 65.04 -50.36 -6.31
C GLN A 746 65.72 -49.47 -7.36
N ASP A 747 65.58 -48.15 -7.20
CA ASP A 747 66.72 -47.22 -7.35
C ASP A 747 66.36 -45.85 -6.78
N PHE A 748 67.34 -45.15 -6.21
CA PHE A 748 67.16 -43.78 -5.73
C PHE A 748 67.13 -42.81 -6.92
N ASN A 749 66.06 -42.03 -7.04
CA ASN A 749 65.94 -41.00 -8.08
C ASN A 749 65.28 -39.73 -7.51
N SER A 750 65.94 -39.16 -6.50
CA SER A 750 65.50 -37.96 -5.76
C SER A 750 65.34 -36.75 -6.67
N GLU A 751 66.18 -36.61 -7.70
CA GLU A 751 66.10 -35.54 -8.70
C GLU A 751 64.73 -35.44 -9.35
N GLN A 752 64.10 -36.56 -9.72
CA GLN A 752 62.76 -36.57 -10.31
C GLN A 752 61.64 -36.19 -9.30
N GLU A 753 61.86 -36.38 -8.00
CA GLU A 753 60.92 -35.98 -6.95
C GLU A 753 61.08 -34.49 -6.65
N GLU A 754 62.32 -34.00 -6.55
CA GLU A 754 62.65 -32.59 -6.44
C GLU A 754 62.15 -31.78 -7.64
N GLU A 755 62.33 -32.27 -8.87
CA GLU A 755 61.85 -31.62 -10.09
C GLU A 755 60.31 -31.46 -10.05
N GLN A 756 59.59 -32.49 -9.58
CA GLN A 756 58.14 -32.45 -9.42
C GLN A 756 57.70 -31.53 -8.26
N GLN A 757 58.48 -31.46 -7.17
CA GLN A 757 58.23 -30.57 -6.04
C GLN A 757 58.48 -29.10 -6.43
N ARG A 758 59.55 -28.82 -7.19
CA ARG A 758 59.87 -27.50 -7.76
C ARG A 758 58.77 -27.04 -8.72
N LYS A 759 58.32 -27.90 -9.65
CA LYS A 759 57.20 -27.60 -10.57
C LYS A 759 55.88 -27.34 -9.86
N LEU A 760 55.63 -27.99 -8.72
CA LEU A 760 54.44 -27.71 -7.89
C LEU A 760 54.54 -26.33 -7.21
N LEU A 761 55.70 -26.00 -6.65
CA LEU A 761 55.96 -24.70 -6.01
C LEU A 761 55.93 -23.55 -7.03
N GLU A 762 56.44 -23.76 -8.23
CA GLU A 762 56.37 -22.82 -9.36
C GLU A 762 54.92 -22.51 -9.74
N VAL A 763 54.07 -23.54 -9.86
CA VAL A 763 52.64 -23.38 -10.17
C VAL A 763 51.88 -22.69 -9.02
N GLN A 764 52.24 -22.94 -7.76
CA GLN A 764 51.69 -22.20 -6.61
C GLN A 764 52.13 -20.73 -6.60
N THR A 765 53.35 -20.44 -7.03
CA THR A 765 53.87 -19.06 -7.15
C THR A 765 53.19 -18.31 -8.30
N ASP A 766 52.97 -18.97 -9.45
CA ASP A 766 52.18 -18.44 -10.56
C ASP A 766 50.70 -18.24 -10.17
N GLN A 767 50.13 -19.13 -9.34
CA GLN A 767 48.79 -18.99 -8.79
C GLN A 767 48.65 -17.70 -7.96
N GLN A 768 49.55 -17.50 -6.98
CA GLN A 768 49.54 -16.31 -6.13
C GLN A 768 49.76 -15.02 -6.93
N ARG A 769 50.70 -15.01 -7.88
CA ARG A 769 50.98 -13.87 -8.75
C ARG A 769 49.76 -13.44 -9.56
N ARG A 770 49.16 -14.34 -10.33
CA ARG A 770 48.00 -14.01 -11.20
C ARG A 770 46.78 -13.56 -10.40
N LEU A 771 46.57 -14.11 -9.21
CA LEU A 771 45.47 -13.70 -8.34
C LEU A 771 45.69 -12.31 -7.75
N LEU A 772 46.95 -11.95 -7.43
CA LEU A 772 47.31 -10.60 -7.02
C LEU A 772 47.14 -9.58 -8.16
N GLU A 773 47.70 -9.84 -9.35
CA GLU A 773 47.53 -9.02 -10.55
C GLU A 773 46.03 -8.76 -10.86
N LEU A 774 45.19 -9.80 -10.71
CA LEU A 774 43.73 -9.69 -10.87
C LEU A 774 43.09 -8.82 -9.78
N ARG A 775 43.46 -8.94 -8.51
CA ARG A 775 42.91 -8.12 -7.41
C ARG A 775 43.37 -6.67 -7.48
N GLU A 776 44.61 -6.40 -7.89
CA GLU A 776 45.13 -5.04 -8.11
C GLU A 776 44.36 -4.33 -9.23
N SER A 777 44.13 -5.00 -10.37
CA SER A 777 43.31 -4.48 -11.47
C SER A 777 41.84 -4.24 -11.06
N GLN A 778 41.28 -5.12 -10.23
CA GLN A 778 39.93 -4.97 -9.69
C GLN A 778 39.81 -3.78 -8.73
N HIS A 779 40.77 -3.61 -7.82
CA HIS A 779 40.82 -2.49 -6.88
C HIS A 779 40.99 -1.16 -7.63
N GLU A 780 41.80 -1.10 -8.69
CA GLU A 780 41.94 0.11 -9.50
C GLU A 780 40.61 0.48 -10.21
N GLN A 781 39.84 -0.52 -10.65
CA GLN A 781 38.49 -0.32 -11.19
C GLN A 781 37.48 0.11 -10.11
N GLU A 782 37.54 -0.46 -8.91
CA GLU A 782 36.74 -0.06 -7.75
C GLU A 782 37.01 1.39 -7.37
N ARG A 783 38.29 1.79 -7.23
CA ARG A 783 38.71 3.18 -6.91
C ARG A 783 38.21 4.21 -7.92
N LYS A 784 38.35 3.93 -9.23
CA LYS A 784 37.85 4.80 -10.31
C LYS A 784 36.34 5.04 -10.21
N ILE A 785 35.58 4.02 -9.82
CA ILE A 785 34.12 4.12 -9.64
C ILE A 785 33.77 4.84 -8.33
N LYS A 786 34.43 4.52 -7.19
CA LYS A 786 34.26 5.26 -5.93
C LYS A 786 34.50 6.77 -6.12
N HIS A 787 35.59 7.17 -6.77
CA HIS A 787 35.90 8.59 -7.04
C HIS A 787 34.87 9.25 -7.99
N THR A 788 34.36 8.51 -8.99
CA THR A 788 33.30 9.01 -9.89
C THR A 788 31.99 9.22 -9.12
N HIS A 789 31.65 8.31 -8.21
CA HIS A 789 30.47 8.41 -7.34
C HIS A 789 30.59 9.60 -6.39
N GLN A 790 31.76 9.82 -5.78
CA GLN A 790 31.97 10.94 -4.87
C GLN A 790 31.75 12.30 -5.54
N LEU A 791 32.31 12.49 -6.73
CA LEU A 791 32.11 13.71 -7.53
C LEU A 791 30.64 13.91 -7.93
N GLN A 792 29.96 12.85 -8.37
CA GLN A 792 28.52 12.90 -8.70
C GLN A 792 27.66 13.27 -7.48
N SER A 793 28.02 12.77 -6.28
CA SER A 793 27.29 13.08 -5.06
C SER A 793 27.40 14.55 -4.68
N VAL A 794 28.61 15.14 -4.69
CA VAL A 794 28.78 16.58 -4.43
C VAL A 794 28.01 17.42 -5.47
N GLN A 795 28.12 17.09 -6.76
CA GLN A 795 27.38 17.78 -7.82
C GLN A 795 25.85 17.71 -7.60
N LYS A 796 25.33 16.53 -7.21
CA LYS A 796 23.90 16.35 -6.92
C LYS A 796 23.47 17.11 -5.67
N LEU A 797 24.30 17.19 -4.64
CA LEU A 797 24.00 17.94 -3.42
C LEU A 797 23.91 19.45 -3.71
N GLN A 798 24.81 19.99 -4.56
CA GLN A 798 24.69 21.37 -5.05
C GLN A 798 23.44 21.61 -5.90
N GLU A 799 23.04 20.66 -6.75
CA GLU A 799 21.78 20.74 -7.52
C GLU A 799 20.56 20.79 -6.59
N VAL A 800 20.50 19.88 -5.62
CA VAL A 800 19.44 19.80 -4.62
C VAL A 800 19.36 21.07 -3.77
N ALA A 801 20.50 21.63 -3.35
CA ALA A 801 20.55 22.92 -2.67
C ALA A 801 19.94 24.04 -3.53
N ARG A 802 20.33 24.17 -4.79
CA ARG A 802 19.76 25.19 -5.72
C ARG A 802 18.26 25.04 -5.90
N VAL A 803 17.75 23.81 -6.03
CA VAL A 803 16.30 23.52 -6.14
C VAL A 803 15.56 23.90 -4.85
N CYS A 804 16.10 23.51 -3.69
CA CYS A 804 15.51 23.85 -2.39
C CYS A 804 15.49 25.36 -2.14
N HIS A 805 16.60 26.06 -2.44
CA HIS A 805 16.71 27.51 -2.33
C HIS A 805 15.68 28.23 -3.23
N SER A 806 15.50 27.76 -4.48
CA SER A 806 14.47 28.28 -5.39
C SER A 806 13.04 28.08 -4.84
N ALA A 807 12.74 26.90 -4.30
CA ALA A 807 11.44 26.61 -3.68
C ALA A 807 11.20 27.47 -2.42
N GLN A 808 12.21 27.67 -1.58
CA GLN A 808 12.12 28.59 -0.43
C GLN A 808 11.89 30.03 -0.85
N LEU A 809 12.56 30.52 -1.91
CA LEU A 809 12.35 31.87 -2.44
C LEU A 809 10.95 32.05 -3.03
N LYS A 810 10.34 31.01 -3.62
CA LYS A 810 8.92 31.04 -4.02
C LYS A 810 8.00 31.11 -2.79
N LYS A 811 8.19 30.23 -1.80
CA LYS A 811 7.42 30.20 -0.55
C LYS A 811 7.52 31.53 0.21
N LEU A 812 8.69 32.17 0.22
CA LEU A 812 8.90 33.48 0.84
C LEU A 812 8.09 34.59 0.17
N LYS A 813 7.95 34.59 -1.17
CA LYS A 813 7.07 35.54 -1.88
C LYS A 813 5.60 35.32 -1.50
N GLU A 814 5.15 34.07 -1.40
CA GLU A 814 3.80 33.72 -0.98
C GLU A 814 3.51 34.11 0.47
N ILE A 815 4.52 34.02 1.36
CA ILE A 815 4.46 34.53 2.74
C ILE A 815 4.37 36.06 2.74
N ASN A 816 5.25 36.77 2.03
CA ASN A 816 5.26 38.23 1.97
C ASN A 816 3.89 38.81 1.55
N GLU A 817 3.23 38.17 0.58
CA GLU A 817 1.88 38.54 0.11
C GLU A 817 0.77 38.26 1.14
N LYS A 818 0.90 37.21 1.95
CA LYS A 818 -0.04 36.93 3.06
C LYS A 818 0.11 37.97 4.17
N GLU A 819 1.34 38.24 4.60
CA GLU A 819 1.67 39.26 5.60
C GLU A 819 1.14 40.65 5.20
N LYS A 820 1.30 41.03 3.92
CA LYS A 820 0.78 42.30 3.38
C LYS A 820 -0.75 42.36 3.41
N LYS A 821 -1.43 41.25 3.10
CA LYS A 821 -2.90 41.14 3.19
C LYS A 821 -3.41 41.14 4.63
N GLU A 822 -2.64 40.62 5.59
CA GLU A 822 -3.00 40.61 7.01
C GLU A 822 -2.78 41.97 7.68
N LEU A 823 -1.66 42.64 7.37
CA LEU A 823 -1.44 44.03 7.76
C LEU A 823 -2.58 44.94 7.26
N GLN A 824 -2.97 44.79 5.98
CA GLN A 824 -4.09 45.54 5.39
C GLN A 824 -5.41 45.26 6.14
N LYS A 825 -5.76 43.99 6.40
CA LYS A 825 -6.94 43.62 7.20
C LYS A 825 -6.94 44.26 8.59
N MET A 826 -5.79 44.36 9.26
CA MET A 826 -5.69 44.98 10.59
C MET A 826 -5.87 46.51 10.53
N LEU A 827 -5.29 47.17 9.53
CA LEU A 827 -5.46 48.60 9.29
C LEU A 827 -6.91 48.96 8.96
N ASP A 828 -7.56 48.20 8.07
CA ASP A 828 -8.97 48.39 7.73
C ASP A 828 -9.91 48.12 8.91
N ARG A 829 -9.62 47.13 9.76
CA ARG A 829 -10.34 46.92 11.03
C ARG A 829 -10.19 48.12 11.97
N LYS A 830 -8.97 48.63 12.16
CA LYS A 830 -8.68 49.82 12.99
C LYS A 830 -9.45 51.05 12.47
N ARG A 831 -9.48 51.25 11.15
CA ARG A 831 -10.29 52.29 10.49
C ARG A 831 -11.79 52.08 10.68
N HIS A 832 -12.30 50.87 10.50
CA HIS A 832 -13.72 50.57 10.67
C HIS A 832 -14.21 50.86 12.09
N ASN A 833 -13.41 50.48 13.10
CA ASN A 833 -13.69 50.77 14.50
C ASN A 833 -13.70 52.28 14.76
N SER A 834 -12.68 53.00 14.27
CA SER A 834 -12.58 54.47 14.40
C SER A 834 -13.75 55.21 13.73
N ILE A 835 -14.19 54.75 12.56
CA ILE A 835 -15.37 55.31 11.85
C ILE A 835 -16.67 55.02 12.62
N THR A 836 -16.79 53.83 13.22
CA THR A 836 -17.95 53.46 14.03
C THR A 836 -18.03 54.28 15.32
N GLU A 837 -16.90 54.55 15.96
CA GLU A 837 -16.82 55.41 17.15
C GLU A 837 -17.10 56.89 16.83
N ALA A 838 -16.63 57.42 15.69
CA ALA A 838 -16.98 58.76 15.24
C ALA A 838 -18.47 58.88 14.88
N LYS A 839 -19.08 57.81 14.34
CA LYS A 839 -20.51 57.78 13.98
C LYS A 839 -21.45 57.89 15.17
N SER A 840 -21.07 57.47 16.37
CA SER A 840 -21.93 57.54 17.58
C SER A 840 -21.97 58.94 18.22
N ARG A 841 -21.03 59.82 17.89
CA ARG A 841 -20.95 61.21 18.40
C ARG A 841 -21.93 62.14 17.66
N GLU A 842 -22.06 63.41 18.06
CA GLU A 842 -23.19 64.27 17.62
C GLU A 842 -23.08 64.81 16.18
N ARG A 843 -24.20 65.27 15.59
CA ARG A 843 -24.38 65.35 14.12
C ARG A 843 -23.63 66.45 13.36
N GLN A 844 -23.18 67.55 13.98
CA GLN A 844 -22.77 68.77 13.24
C GLN A 844 -21.27 68.89 12.85
N LYS A 845 -20.41 67.89 13.07
CA LYS A 845 -19.00 67.91 12.62
C LYS A 845 -18.52 66.66 11.85
N LYS A 846 -19.44 65.76 11.49
CA LYS A 846 -19.12 64.39 11.06
C LYS A 846 -18.26 64.29 9.80
N ASP A 847 -18.47 65.14 8.81
CA ASP A 847 -17.74 65.03 7.53
C ASP A 847 -16.28 65.47 7.65
N VAL A 848 -15.99 66.44 8.53
CA VAL A 848 -14.61 66.88 8.82
C VAL A 848 -13.86 65.80 9.61
N GLU A 849 -14.50 65.22 10.63
CA GLU A 849 -13.90 64.14 11.42
C GLU A 849 -13.68 62.86 10.58
N LEU A 850 -14.65 62.51 9.72
CA LEU A 850 -14.54 61.36 8.81
C LEU A 850 -13.46 61.56 7.73
N THR A 851 -13.33 62.75 7.16
CA THR A 851 -12.24 63.04 6.21
C THR A 851 -10.88 63.04 6.89
N GLU A 852 -10.77 63.52 8.14
CA GLU A 852 -9.53 63.43 8.90
C GLU A 852 -9.16 61.98 9.26
N ILE A 853 -10.11 61.15 9.71
CA ILE A 853 -9.89 59.72 10.00
C ILE A 853 -9.40 58.98 8.74
N ASN A 854 -9.99 59.25 7.57
CA ASN A 854 -9.51 58.67 6.32
C ASN A 854 -8.08 59.13 5.99
N ARG A 855 -7.75 60.42 6.18
CA ARG A 855 -6.39 60.95 5.98
C ARG A 855 -5.37 60.33 6.94
N ARG A 856 -5.71 60.15 8.21
CA ARG A 856 -4.87 59.44 9.20
C ARG A 856 -4.65 57.98 8.78
N HIS A 857 -5.70 57.26 8.38
CA HIS A 857 -5.57 55.87 7.92
C HIS A 857 -4.66 55.71 6.70
N ILE A 858 -4.78 56.60 5.70
CA ILE A 858 -3.90 56.58 4.51
C ILE A 858 -2.44 56.77 4.94
N ASN A 859 -2.16 57.76 5.80
CA ASN A 859 -0.82 58.02 6.31
C ASN A 859 -0.26 56.86 7.16
N GLU A 860 -1.06 56.26 8.04
CA GLU A 860 -0.63 55.09 8.82
C GLU A 860 -0.37 53.88 7.91
N SER A 861 -1.26 53.60 6.96
CA SER A 861 -1.15 52.44 6.07
C SER A 861 0.08 52.51 5.17
N VAL A 862 0.35 53.67 4.56
CA VAL A 862 1.56 53.88 3.73
C VAL A 862 2.82 53.69 4.56
N ASN A 863 2.87 54.20 5.80
CA ASN A 863 4.04 54.04 6.68
C ASN A 863 4.23 52.59 7.14
N SER A 864 3.15 51.87 7.49
CA SER A 864 3.23 50.47 7.93
C SER A 864 3.56 49.52 6.78
N ILE A 865 2.99 49.72 5.59
CA ILE A 865 3.33 48.91 4.39
C ILE A 865 4.81 49.10 4.05
N ARG A 866 5.30 50.35 4.00
CA ARG A 866 6.71 50.65 3.73
C ARG A 866 7.65 49.94 4.70
N ARG A 867 7.36 49.99 6.01
CA ARG A 867 8.19 49.30 7.02
C ARG A 867 8.13 47.78 6.89
N LEU A 868 6.97 47.21 6.55
CA LEU A 868 6.85 45.76 6.29
C LEU A 868 7.71 45.37 5.08
N GLU A 869 7.68 46.16 4.00
CA GLU A 869 8.51 45.95 2.81
C GLU A 869 10.02 46.09 3.11
N GLU A 870 10.41 47.08 3.91
CA GLU A 870 11.80 47.24 4.40
C GLU A 870 12.24 46.04 5.28
N ALA A 871 11.35 45.45 6.08
CA ALA A 871 11.65 44.27 6.90
C ALA A 871 11.68 42.97 6.08
N GLN A 872 10.73 42.77 5.16
CA GLN A 872 10.70 41.65 4.21
C GLN A 872 11.95 41.64 3.32
N LYS A 873 12.45 42.81 2.90
CA LYS A 873 13.72 42.95 2.19
C LYS A 873 14.90 42.44 3.02
N ARG A 874 15.00 42.83 4.31
CA ARG A 874 16.06 42.34 5.22
C ARG A 874 15.98 40.83 5.46
N ARG A 875 14.77 40.24 5.54
CA ARG A 875 14.59 38.79 5.64
C ARG A 875 15.06 38.06 4.37
N LEU A 876 14.74 38.60 3.19
CA LEU A 876 15.23 38.08 1.91
C LEU A 876 16.75 38.16 1.80
N GLU A 877 17.35 39.30 2.18
CA GLU A 877 18.81 39.48 2.17
C GLU A 877 19.51 38.45 3.07
N LYS A 878 19.05 38.28 4.33
CA LYS A 878 19.55 37.23 5.24
C LYS A 878 19.45 35.82 4.65
N LEU A 879 18.30 35.47 4.07
CA LEU A 879 18.08 34.14 3.49
C LEU A 879 19.02 33.87 2.31
N LEU A 880 19.26 34.87 1.45
CA LEU A 880 20.19 34.76 0.32
C LEU A 880 21.64 34.60 0.79
N THR A 881 22.06 35.29 1.87
CA THR A 881 23.39 35.06 2.48
C THR A 881 23.52 33.62 2.98
N ALA A 882 22.53 33.11 3.71
CA ALA A 882 22.55 31.73 4.20
C ALA A 882 22.54 30.69 3.06
N HIS A 883 21.78 30.93 1.98
CA HIS A 883 21.82 30.12 0.76
C HIS A 883 23.21 30.09 0.10
N GLN A 884 23.92 31.22 0.11
CA GLN A 884 25.28 31.32 -0.41
C GLN A 884 26.30 30.59 0.48
N GLU A 885 26.18 30.72 1.81
CA GLU A 885 27.01 29.96 2.76
C GLU A 885 26.85 28.45 2.60
N THR A 886 25.62 27.94 2.56
CA THR A 886 25.36 26.49 2.40
C THR A 886 25.94 25.96 1.08
N LEU A 887 25.84 26.72 -0.01
CA LEU A 887 26.47 26.37 -1.30
C LEU A 887 28.01 26.45 -1.28
N GLN A 888 28.60 27.27 -0.41
CA GLN A 888 30.06 27.32 -0.26
C GLN A 888 30.57 26.15 0.59
N ARG A 889 29.90 25.84 1.72
CA ARG A 889 30.24 24.68 2.57
C ARG A 889 30.24 23.36 1.77
N ILE A 890 29.28 23.17 0.86
CA ILE A 890 29.23 21.98 -0.03
C ILE A 890 30.46 21.88 -0.95
N LYS A 891 31.03 23.00 -1.42
CA LYS A 891 32.28 23.00 -2.21
C LYS A 891 33.50 22.75 -1.34
N ASP A 892 33.52 23.30 -0.12
CA ASP A 892 34.65 23.19 0.80
C ASP A 892 34.74 21.78 1.44
N GLU A 893 33.69 20.95 1.34
CA GLU A 893 33.71 19.50 1.62
C GLU A 893 34.31 18.67 0.46
N GLU A 894 34.16 19.10 -0.80
CA GLU A 894 34.56 18.33 -2.00
C GLU A 894 36.01 17.81 -1.97
N PRO A 895 37.05 18.64 -1.76
CA PRO A 895 38.43 18.16 -1.74
C PRO A 895 38.76 17.32 -0.50
N LYS A 896 38.05 17.51 0.62
CA LYS A 896 38.28 16.77 1.86
C LYS A 896 37.82 15.32 1.73
N LEU A 897 36.60 15.14 1.22
CA LEU A 897 36.00 13.82 1.01
C LEU A 897 36.75 13.03 -0.08
N LEU A 898 37.28 13.70 -1.10
CA LEU A 898 38.16 13.05 -2.10
C LEU A 898 39.50 12.62 -1.50
N ALA A 899 40.13 13.46 -0.67
CA ALA A 899 41.39 13.13 -0.01
C ALA A 899 41.27 11.94 0.96
N GLN A 900 40.19 11.90 1.75
CA GLN A 900 39.85 10.76 2.62
C GLN A 900 39.70 9.47 1.79
N LEU A 901 38.91 9.52 0.72
CA LEU A 901 38.66 8.38 -0.16
C LEU A 901 39.94 7.82 -0.83
N ASP A 902 40.89 8.68 -1.22
CA ASP A 902 42.17 8.24 -1.78
C ASP A 902 43.09 7.65 -0.70
N GLU A 903 43.04 8.11 0.55
CA GLU A 903 43.78 7.49 1.67
C GLU A 903 43.21 6.10 2.03
N GLU A 904 41.87 5.97 2.07
CA GLU A 904 41.16 4.71 2.27
C GLU A 904 41.50 3.69 1.18
N CYS A 905 41.46 4.09 -0.10
CA CYS A 905 41.83 3.19 -1.19
C CYS A 905 43.33 2.83 -1.14
N GLN A 906 44.22 3.74 -0.73
CA GLN A 906 45.63 3.41 -0.50
C GLN A 906 45.83 2.45 0.69
N ALA A 907 44.98 2.50 1.71
CA ALA A 907 44.98 1.53 2.81
C ALA A 907 44.47 0.15 2.38
N GLU A 908 43.39 0.09 1.58
CA GLU A 908 42.90 -1.14 0.94
C GLU A 908 43.97 -1.78 0.04
N PHE A 909 44.58 -1.00 -0.87
CA PHE A 909 45.60 -1.48 -1.81
C PHE A 909 46.81 -2.11 -1.09
N ARG A 910 47.31 -1.47 -0.01
CA ARG A 910 48.43 -1.97 0.79
C ARG A 910 48.15 -3.33 1.47
N GLN A 911 46.88 -3.73 1.62
CA GLN A 911 46.49 -5.00 2.24
C GLN A 911 46.24 -6.15 1.24
N LEU A 912 46.07 -5.87 -0.06
CA LEU A 912 45.79 -6.89 -1.09
C LEU A 912 46.81 -8.06 -1.09
N PRO A 913 48.14 -7.86 -0.94
CA PRO A 913 49.11 -8.97 -0.89
C PRO A 913 49.02 -9.84 0.36
N GLN A 914 48.22 -9.45 1.37
CA GLN A 914 47.92 -10.22 2.57
C GLN A 914 46.51 -10.82 2.54
N GLU A 915 45.54 -10.16 1.89
CA GLU A 915 44.23 -10.70 1.53
C GLU A 915 44.39 -11.95 0.64
N VAL A 916 45.12 -11.82 -0.48
CA VAL A 916 45.36 -12.91 -1.45
C VAL A 916 46.04 -14.12 -0.83
N ARG A 917 46.98 -13.91 0.10
CA ARG A 917 47.66 -15.02 0.81
C ARG A 917 46.73 -15.77 1.77
N ARG A 918 45.84 -15.06 2.49
CA ARG A 918 44.83 -15.70 3.36
C ARG A 918 43.79 -16.46 2.53
N TYR A 919 43.28 -15.87 1.46
CA TYR A 919 42.32 -16.52 0.55
C TYR A 919 42.83 -17.87 0.02
N LEU A 920 44.10 -17.93 -0.40
CA LEU A 920 44.72 -19.17 -0.90
C LEU A 920 45.05 -20.19 0.20
N GLN A 921 45.10 -19.77 1.47
CA GLN A 921 45.23 -20.67 2.62
C GLN A 921 43.85 -21.25 3.01
N ASP A 922 42.78 -20.45 2.97
CA ASP A 922 41.43 -20.86 3.36
C ASP A 922 40.75 -21.81 2.34
N GLU A 923 40.96 -21.63 1.03
CA GLU A 923 40.60 -22.68 0.03
C GLU A 923 41.60 -23.87 0.04
N GLY A 924 42.75 -23.72 0.70
CA GLY A 924 43.90 -24.62 0.64
C GLY A 924 43.93 -25.73 1.69
N GLY A 925 42.92 -26.62 1.70
CA GLY A 925 42.83 -27.75 2.64
C GLY A 925 43.86 -28.88 2.44
N TRP A 926 45.14 -28.66 2.78
CA TRP A 926 46.20 -29.68 2.78
C TRP A 926 46.12 -30.53 4.06
N GLY A 927 45.46 -31.70 4.00
CA GLY A 927 45.03 -32.45 5.19
C GLY A 927 45.89 -33.65 5.63
N GLY A 928 45.89 -33.89 6.96
CA GLY A 928 46.32 -35.13 7.63
C GLY A 928 47.79 -35.15 8.13
N SER A 929 48.13 -35.66 9.33
CA SER A 929 47.31 -36.34 10.35
C SER A 929 47.95 -36.35 11.75
N VAL A 930 47.11 -36.23 12.80
CA VAL A 930 47.22 -36.80 14.16
C VAL A 930 48.49 -36.56 15.01
N SER A 931 48.36 -35.78 16.09
CA SER A 931 48.46 -36.25 17.50
C SER A 931 48.28 -35.11 18.50
N GLY A 932 47.81 -35.41 19.72
CA GLY A 932 47.74 -34.46 20.86
C GLY A 932 46.34 -33.96 21.23
N THR A 933 45.93 -34.23 22.47
CA THR A 933 44.76 -33.65 23.16
C THR A 933 45.22 -33.09 24.52
N PRO A 934 44.39 -32.38 25.30
CA PRO A 934 43.70 -31.14 24.91
C PRO A 934 43.92 -30.02 25.95
N SER A 935 43.90 -28.74 25.56
CA SER A 935 43.81 -27.64 26.53
C SER A 935 43.18 -26.35 26.01
N SER A 936 42.39 -25.74 26.90
CA SER A 936 42.03 -24.32 27.07
C SER A 936 41.75 -23.38 25.88
N THR A 937 40.67 -22.61 26.02
CA THR A 937 40.49 -21.24 25.47
C THR A 937 40.80 -21.02 23.99
N ARG A 938 39.78 -21.19 23.14
CA ARG A 938 39.69 -20.49 21.85
C ARG A 938 38.65 -19.38 21.92
N SER A 939 39.13 -18.14 22.04
CA SER A 939 38.39 -16.95 21.59
C SER A 939 38.20 -17.01 20.07
N THR A 940 37.01 -16.67 19.58
CA THR A 940 36.69 -16.61 18.15
C THR A 940 37.38 -15.41 17.46
N PRO A 941 38.22 -15.61 16.43
CA PRO A 941 38.64 -14.52 15.56
C PRO A 941 37.46 -14.11 14.67
N SER A 942 37.18 -12.81 14.63
CA SER A 942 36.15 -12.18 13.80
C SER A 942 36.27 -12.53 12.31
N SER A 943 35.15 -12.90 11.68
CA SER A 943 35.00 -12.83 10.22
C SER A 943 35.19 -11.40 9.74
N ILE A 944 35.85 -11.20 8.59
CA ILE A 944 36.20 -9.87 8.07
C ILE A 944 34.96 -9.21 7.43
N THR A 945 34.17 -8.53 8.27
CA THR A 945 33.23 -7.50 7.83
C THR A 945 33.99 -6.20 7.59
N LEU A 946 34.21 -5.83 6.32
CA LEU A 946 34.64 -4.48 5.96
C LEU A 946 33.52 -3.48 6.31
N ASN A 947 33.74 -2.69 7.36
CA ASN A 947 32.72 -1.85 7.98
C ASN A 947 32.54 -0.52 7.24
N TRP A 948 31.90 -0.57 6.07
CA TRP A 948 31.50 0.61 5.30
C TRP A 948 30.03 0.97 5.54
N GLY A 949 29.76 1.66 6.65
CA GLY A 949 28.41 2.13 7.00
C GLY A 949 28.17 2.34 8.50
N SER A 950 28.95 3.20 9.16
CA SER A 950 28.79 3.54 10.58
C SER A 950 28.81 5.06 10.85
N GLU A 951 28.34 5.85 9.90
CA GLU A 951 27.90 7.24 10.07
C GLU A 951 26.56 7.41 9.32
N TYR A 952 25.68 8.28 9.82
CA TYR A 952 24.21 8.29 9.60
C TYR A 952 23.45 7.18 10.36
N GLY A 953 23.47 7.26 11.69
CA GLY A 953 22.66 6.42 12.57
C GLY A 953 21.17 6.83 12.61
N GLU A 954 20.32 5.87 12.94
CA GLU A 954 18.96 6.13 13.45
C GLU A 954 19.09 6.80 14.83
N GLY A 955 18.28 7.83 15.11
CA GLY A 955 18.41 8.57 16.36
C GLY A 955 17.45 9.74 16.51
N ASP A 956 16.20 9.43 16.86
CA ASP A 956 15.25 10.42 17.36
C ASP A 956 14.50 9.84 18.57
N HIS A 957 15.15 9.90 19.73
CA HIS A 957 14.53 9.67 21.03
C HIS A 957 14.91 10.85 21.93
N VAL A 958 13.96 11.75 22.13
CA VAL A 958 14.17 13.00 22.89
C VAL A 958 14.28 12.69 24.38
N GLN A 959 15.40 13.10 24.99
CA GLN A 959 15.51 13.35 26.42
C GLN A 959 16.39 14.59 26.66
N THR A 960 15.99 15.39 27.65
CA THR A 960 16.55 16.73 27.97
C THR A 960 17.77 16.65 28.90
N PRO A 961 18.61 17.69 28.97
CA PRO A 961 19.94 17.63 29.59
C PRO A 961 19.95 18.00 31.09
N GLU A 962 21.17 18.09 31.62
CA GLU A 962 21.56 18.43 33.01
C GLU A 962 21.37 17.27 34.02
N ASP A 963 22.26 17.04 34.99
CA ASP A 963 23.37 17.90 35.48
C ASP A 963 24.67 17.09 35.78
N SER A 964 25.77 17.76 36.12
CA SER A 964 27.10 17.16 36.34
C SER A 964 27.63 17.27 37.77
N SER A 965 28.00 16.14 38.38
CA SER A 965 28.87 16.09 39.57
C SER A 965 29.35 14.65 39.86
N ASP A 966 30.65 14.48 40.14
CA ASP A 966 31.26 13.57 41.15
C ASP A 966 30.97 12.04 41.11
N GLU A 967 31.85 11.12 41.53
CA GLU A 967 33.26 11.20 41.93
C GLU A 967 33.97 9.85 41.64
N ALA A 968 35.19 9.65 42.16
CA ALA A 968 35.91 8.36 42.13
C ALA A 968 35.10 7.22 42.79
N THR A 969 35.32 5.93 42.47
CA THR A 969 36.45 5.16 43.03
C THR A 969 36.58 3.78 42.37
N ARG A 970 37.78 3.20 42.44
CA ARG A 970 38.14 1.84 41.99
C ARG A 970 37.41 0.74 42.77
N LEU A 971 37.02 -0.34 42.08
CA LEU A 971 37.53 -1.69 42.34
C LEU A 971 37.28 -2.62 41.14
#